data_AF-A0A356VWJ6-F1
#
_entry.id   AF-A0A356VWJ6-F1
#
_cell.length_a   1.000
_cell.length_b   1.000
_cell.length_c   1.000
_cell.angle_alpha   90.00
_cell.angle_beta   90.00
_cell.angle_gamma   90.00
#
_symmetry.space_group_name_H-M   'P 1'
#
loop_
_entity.id
_entity.type
_entity.pdbx_description
1 polymer ?
#
loop_
_entity_poly.entity_id
_entity_poly.type
_entity_poly.pdbx_seq_one_letter_code
_entity_poly.pdbx_strand_id
1 'polypeptide(L)'
;MRGWIQVRRYLKRTAGIWAAVLCACVLAAGGALPRVFALSASAARTTDYLNLRAGAGTGTKVILTLGRNVAVTVLDNSNPQWAKVRTASGKEGYCFKQYLSFSGQAPVSPAAGAGTALTTANLNLRQGPSLGSAVDSVLPRGTSLTVLDDSNPQWTRVQAPGGRQGWCSAQYLKTAAPAQQAAGSSSSGLTATTTDYLNLRQGAGMNYPVILTLARGASASVLDNSNSGWVQVRTQSGREGWCSRQYLKLSGGTPSAGEDPASQTGGAAVTGAKVTADLLRLREQASTSSRILGNLPNGTVLKVLDASQSGWVKVETPGGQTGYVSAQYVTLMNGSETVPSAGGAVTLSSASASLPAGKTLYLKASPGSGLAWASSNAAVASVANGFVTAKAPGTAQITASSSGGSAACSVTVTAAEPVRTAYASPNVASPGGAVTFVAVTDARRDGVRFSVRFPDGQSRTVAAAGCTAQTTDGVATKVWKGTAVLPSAGLYSFTAFSSEGGAFSGTGFSSDVLVATQAGGSVTTAEQRRASDKMLNLIARWEGYSAAVYDDELASSRIPTVGYGCTYGANAVFYNNLSQTEAWSLLVNRINRSSYTSELNRMIANNRFRMSQNQADCLLSFAYNVGSGYFNGAQEMDFRRIMKNAVVPPAIPAGSSVRATVTMNAALHGDRSNSSAGLEDVSSGTPVDVTGSDFSDTKNGWYQVRLPDGKTGWLNSGYVSLADSDSLVHDLNYTNAYAFGTELIRWNQAGGRFYAGLFYRRLGEANVYNYGDYDAVRYNKYGYAYPPSASSLS
;
A
#
# COMPACT_ATOMS: atom_id res chain seq x y z
N MET A 1 25.07 -44.77 13.71
CA MET A 1 25.57 -44.71 12.31
C MET A 1 24.48 -45.19 11.36
N ARG A 2 24.44 -44.64 10.14
CA ARG A 2 24.05 -45.28 8.86
C ARG A 2 22.86 -46.26 8.82
N GLY A 3 21.71 -45.75 8.38
CA GLY A 3 20.70 -46.50 7.62
C GLY A 3 20.41 -45.76 6.31
N TRP A 4 21.10 -46.09 5.22
CA TRP A 4 21.02 -45.37 3.94
C TRP A 4 20.10 -46.08 2.93
N ILE A 5 19.03 -45.37 2.53
CA ILE A 5 18.74 -44.95 1.14
C ILE A 5 19.21 -45.88 -0.02
N GLN A 6 18.24 -46.49 -0.73
CA GLN A 6 18.11 -46.70 -2.19
C GLN A 6 16.72 -47.38 -2.39
N VAL A 7 15.68 -46.93 -3.11
CA VAL A 7 15.45 -46.10 -4.32
C VAL A 7 15.37 -46.88 -5.66
N ARG A 8 14.12 -47.22 -6.04
CA ARG A 8 13.56 -47.44 -7.41
C ARG A 8 14.15 -48.52 -8.36
N ARG A 9 13.31 -49.51 -8.71
CA ARG A 9 13.05 -50.12 -10.06
C ARG A 9 12.14 -51.38 -9.90
N TYR A 10 11.27 -51.83 -10.82
CA TYR A 10 10.68 -51.25 -12.05
C TYR A 10 9.51 -52.14 -12.56
N LEU A 11 8.41 -51.57 -13.10
CA LEU A 11 7.39 -52.23 -13.97
C LEU A 11 6.53 -53.38 -13.32
N LYS A 12 5.43 -53.92 -13.89
CA LYS A 12 4.69 -53.69 -15.17
C LYS A 12 3.17 -54.04 -15.09
N ARG A 13 2.40 -53.32 -15.90
CA ARG A 13 1.02 -53.48 -16.44
C ARG A 13 0.34 -54.88 -16.51
N THR A 14 -0.96 -54.96 -16.15
CA THR A 14 -2.15 -55.60 -16.82
C THR A 14 -3.37 -55.54 -15.86
N ALA A 15 -4.65 -55.23 -16.16
CA ALA A 15 -5.44 -54.77 -17.32
C ALA A 15 -6.06 -55.80 -18.32
N GLY A 16 -7.42 -55.94 -18.32
CA GLY A 16 -8.24 -56.30 -19.51
C GLY A 16 -9.54 -57.15 -19.34
N ILE A 17 -10.70 -56.58 -19.73
CA ILE A 17 -11.74 -57.15 -20.65
C ILE A 17 -12.89 -58.09 -20.16
N TRP A 18 -14.09 -57.48 -19.99
CA TRP A 18 -15.46 -57.77 -20.53
C TRP A 18 -16.32 -59.07 -20.33
N ALA A 19 -17.61 -58.83 -19.98
CA ALA A 19 -18.88 -59.26 -20.65
C ALA A 19 -19.85 -60.38 -20.12
N ALA A 20 -21.06 -59.93 -19.72
CA ALA A 20 -22.41 -60.31 -20.22
C ALA A 20 -23.28 -61.47 -19.61
N VAL A 21 -24.59 -61.40 -19.93
CA VAL A 21 -25.76 -62.29 -19.67
C VAL A 21 -26.29 -62.34 -18.20
N LEU A 22 -27.53 -62.01 -17.80
CA LEU A 22 -28.83 -61.58 -18.38
C LEU A 22 -29.97 -62.64 -18.47
N CYS A 23 -30.87 -62.65 -17.46
CA CYS A 23 -32.33 -62.96 -17.51
C CYS A 23 -32.97 -62.35 -16.23
N ALA A 24 -34.01 -61.50 -16.28
CA ALA A 24 -35.42 -61.78 -16.63
C ALA A 24 -36.11 -62.67 -15.56
N CYS A 25 -37.29 -62.36 -15.01
CA CYS A 25 -38.40 -61.51 -15.48
C CYS A 25 -39.21 -60.96 -14.24
N VAL A 26 -40.30 -60.18 -14.28
CA VAL A 26 -41.24 -59.78 -15.36
C VAL A 26 -41.94 -58.41 -15.07
N LEU A 27 -42.87 -58.05 -15.96
CA LEU A 27 -43.95 -57.03 -15.98
C LEU A 27 -44.65 -56.66 -14.64
N ALA A 28 -45.15 -55.44 -14.40
CA ALA A 28 -45.18 -54.16 -15.17
C ALA A 28 -45.56 -52.99 -14.18
N ALA A 29 -46.00 -51.76 -14.51
CA ALA A 29 -46.44 -51.11 -15.76
C ALA A 29 -46.42 -49.56 -15.68
N GLY A 30 -46.76 -48.88 -16.78
CA GLY A 30 -47.76 -47.79 -16.71
C GLY A 30 -47.34 -46.35 -16.39
N GLY A 31 -46.11 -45.90 -16.68
CA GLY A 31 -45.76 -44.48 -16.53
C GLY A 31 -44.45 -44.07 -17.19
N ALA A 32 -44.48 -43.00 -18.00
CA ALA A 32 -43.28 -42.49 -18.66
C ALA A 32 -42.42 -41.67 -17.69
N LEU A 33 -41.46 -42.34 -17.04
CA LEU A 33 -40.42 -41.65 -16.26
C LEU A 33 -39.63 -40.70 -17.18
N PRO A 34 -39.46 -39.42 -16.82
CA PRO A 34 -38.65 -38.52 -17.61
C PRO A 34 -37.20 -39.02 -17.61
N ARG A 35 -36.57 -39.08 -18.79
CA ARG A 35 -35.12 -39.27 -18.89
C ARG A 35 -34.44 -38.10 -18.17
N VAL A 36 -33.94 -38.35 -16.97
CA VAL A 36 -33.03 -37.43 -16.29
C VAL A 36 -31.76 -37.38 -17.13
N PHE A 37 -31.66 -36.37 -17.99
CA PHE A 37 -30.40 -36.03 -18.64
C PHE A 37 -29.40 -35.69 -17.54
N ALA A 38 -28.40 -36.55 -17.37
CA ALA A 38 -27.22 -36.22 -16.59
C ALA A 38 -26.49 -35.08 -17.31
N LEU A 39 -26.86 -33.84 -16.99
CA LEU A 39 -26.16 -32.65 -17.46
C LEU A 39 -24.69 -32.78 -17.08
N SER A 40 -23.82 -32.83 -18.09
CA SER A 40 -22.37 -32.89 -17.90
C SER A 40 -21.91 -31.68 -17.10
N ALA A 41 -21.72 -31.87 -15.80
CA ALA A 41 -21.45 -30.78 -14.87
C ALA A 41 -20.11 -30.12 -15.22
N SER A 42 -20.18 -28.91 -15.77
CA SER A 42 -18.99 -28.19 -16.24
C SER A 42 -18.03 -27.97 -15.08
N ALA A 43 -16.79 -28.38 -15.22
CA ALA A 43 -15.76 -28.06 -14.24
C ALA A 43 -15.26 -26.62 -14.48
N ALA A 44 -15.15 -25.84 -13.42
CA ALA A 44 -14.59 -24.49 -13.46
C ALA A 44 -13.46 -24.32 -12.43
N ARG A 45 -12.59 -23.34 -12.65
CA ARG A 45 -11.51 -22.94 -11.73
C ARG A 45 -11.62 -21.47 -11.39
N THR A 46 -11.40 -21.12 -10.12
CA THR A 46 -11.37 -19.72 -9.70
C THR A 46 -10.16 -18.99 -10.30
N THR A 47 -10.37 -17.83 -10.93
CA THR A 47 -9.27 -17.04 -11.53
C THR A 47 -8.60 -16.12 -10.52
N ASP A 48 -9.28 -15.84 -9.41
CA ASP A 48 -8.81 -15.08 -8.23
C ASP A 48 -9.52 -15.60 -6.95
N TYR A 49 -9.35 -14.95 -5.80
CA TYR A 49 -10.14 -15.22 -4.59
C TYR A 49 -11.63 -14.93 -4.82
N LEU A 50 -12.50 -15.88 -4.47
CA LEU A 50 -13.91 -15.84 -4.86
C LEU A 50 -14.86 -16.28 -3.75
N ASN A 51 -15.77 -15.41 -3.33
CA ASN A 51 -16.80 -15.75 -2.35
C ASN A 51 -17.81 -16.75 -2.94
N LEU A 52 -18.01 -17.86 -2.22
CA LEU A 52 -19.14 -18.77 -2.37
C LEU A 52 -20.26 -18.25 -1.48
N ARG A 53 -21.43 -17.92 -2.05
CA ARG A 53 -22.54 -17.26 -1.35
C ARG A 53 -23.82 -18.10 -1.31
N ALA A 54 -24.71 -17.77 -0.39
CA ALA A 54 -26.02 -18.42 -0.27
C ALA A 54 -26.98 -18.12 -1.44
N GLY A 55 -26.79 -17.02 -2.18
CA GLY A 55 -27.63 -16.66 -3.32
C GLY A 55 -26.89 -15.90 -4.42
N ALA A 56 -27.52 -15.72 -5.57
CA ALA A 56 -26.99 -15.01 -6.74
C ALA A 56 -27.02 -13.48 -6.56
N GLY A 57 -26.35 -12.95 -5.53
CA GLY A 57 -26.30 -11.52 -5.24
C GLY A 57 -25.20 -11.13 -4.24
N THR A 58 -24.65 -9.92 -4.41
CA THR A 58 -23.52 -9.41 -3.61
C THR A 58 -23.86 -9.15 -2.14
N GLY A 59 -25.13 -8.88 -1.81
CA GLY A 59 -25.63 -8.76 -0.44
C GLY A 59 -25.95 -10.08 0.27
N THR A 60 -25.79 -11.24 -0.39
CA THR A 60 -26.15 -12.53 0.21
C THR A 60 -25.01 -13.12 1.05
N LYS A 61 -25.36 -13.83 2.14
CA LYS A 61 -24.42 -14.42 3.12
C LYS A 61 -23.30 -15.22 2.43
N VAL A 62 -22.05 -14.92 2.80
CA VAL A 62 -20.88 -15.69 2.37
C VAL A 62 -20.82 -17.00 3.16
N ILE A 63 -20.63 -18.12 2.46
CA ILE A 63 -20.48 -19.47 3.02
C ILE A 63 -19.00 -19.77 3.26
N LEU A 64 -18.13 -19.29 2.36
CA LEU A 64 -16.67 -19.26 2.47
C LEU A 64 -16.08 -18.43 1.32
N THR A 65 -14.78 -18.10 1.41
CA THR A 65 -13.99 -17.59 0.27
C THR A 65 -13.13 -18.71 -0.29
N LEU A 66 -13.26 -18.97 -1.58
CA LEU A 66 -12.38 -19.87 -2.33
C LEU A 66 -11.05 -19.15 -2.60
N GLY A 67 -9.93 -19.85 -2.45
CA GLY A 67 -8.64 -19.39 -2.94
C GLY A 67 -8.58 -19.36 -4.47
N ARG A 68 -7.51 -18.78 -5.02
CA ARG A 68 -7.22 -18.77 -6.46
C ARG A 68 -6.88 -20.17 -6.99
N ASN A 69 -7.28 -20.48 -8.23
CA ASN A 69 -7.09 -21.78 -8.91
C ASN A 69 -7.73 -22.99 -8.19
N VAL A 70 -8.76 -22.75 -7.37
CA VAL A 70 -9.58 -23.81 -6.76
C VAL A 70 -10.55 -24.35 -7.80
N ALA A 71 -10.60 -25.68 -7.95
CA ALA A 71 -11.56 -26.35 -8.83
C ALA A 71 -12.94 -26.48 -8.15
N VAL A 72 -13.99 -26.21 -8.92
CA VAL A 72 -15.40 -26.35 -8.51
C VAL A 72 -16.22 -27.00 -9.64
N THR A 73 -17.26 -27.73 -9.25
CA THR A 73 -18.23 -28.33 -10.16
C THR A 73 -19.39 -27.37 -10.35
N VAL A 74 -19.69 -26.94 -11.57
CA VAL A 74 -20.83 -26.05 -11.85
C VAL A 74 -22.11 -26.89 -11.88
N LEU A 75 -23.08 -26.49 -11.06
CA LEU A 75 -24.39 -27.12 -10.93
C LEU A 75 -25.47 -26.39 -11.73
N ASP A 76 -25.36 -25.06 -11.82
CA ASP A 76 -26.24 -24.20 -12.62
C ASP A 76 -25.41 -23.04 -13.18
N ASN A 77 -25.60 -22.76 -14.46
CA ASN A 77 -24.91 -21.72 -15.21
C ASN A 77 -25.87 -20.75 -15.92
N SER A 78 -27.18 -20.80 -15.60
CA SER A 78 -28.24 -20.06 -16.29
C SER A 78 -28.20 -18.54 -16.07
N ASN A 79 -27.96 -18.09 -14.84
CA ASN A 79 -27.92 -16.68 -14.48
C ASN A 79 -26.77 -15.93 -15.21
N PRO A 80 -26.97 -14.70 -15.73
CA PRO A 80 -25.95 -14.03 -16.56
C PRO A 80 -24.67 -13.64 -15.80
N GLN A 81 -24.73 -13.44 -14.48
CA GLN A 81 -23.58 -12.98 -13.66
C GLN A 81 -23.11 -13.99 -12.62
N TRP A 82 -23.91 -14.99 -12.26
CA TRP A 82 -23.61 -15.96 -11.21
C TRP A 82 -23.71 -17.40 -11.72
N ALA A 83 -22.82 -18.27 -11.24
CA ALA A 83 -22.95 -19.71 -11.40
C ALA A 83 -23.14 -20.35 -10.02
N LYS A 84 -24.06 -21.31 -9.90
CA LYS A 84 -24.15 -22.18 -8.72
C LYS A 84 -23.08 -23.26 -8.86
N VAL A 85 -22.25 -23.43 -7.85
CA VAL A 85 -21.12 -24.37 -7.86
C VAL A 85 -21.07 -25.21 -6.59
N ARG A 86 -20.47 -26.40 -6.70
CA ARG A 86 -20.12 -27.30 -5.59
C ARG A 86 -18.61 -27.39 -5.47
N THR A 87 -18.11 -27.29 -4.24
CA THR A 87 -16.68 -27.45 -3.91
C THR A 87 -16.30 -28.93 -3.77
N ALA A 88 -14.99 -29.22 -3.82
CA ALA A 88 -14.48 -30.57 -3.54
C ALA A 88 -14.82 -31.09 -2.11
N SER A 89 -15.11 -30.19 -1.17
CA SER A 89 -15.61 -30.51 0.18
C SER A 89 -17.15 -30.54 0.28
N GLY A 90 -17.85 -30.67 -0.85
CA GLY A 90 -19.29 -30.87 -0.92
C GLY A 90 -20.16 -29.61 -0.71
N LYS A 91 -19.60 -28.51 -0.20
CA LYS A 91 -20.35 -27.25 0.01
C LYS A 91 -20.80 -26.65 -1.31
N GLU A 92 -22.07 -26.25 -1.39
CA GLU A 92 -22.68 -25.54 -2.51
C GLU A 92 -22.84 -24.04 -2.25
N GLY A 93 -22.95 -23.26 -3.32
CA GLY A 93 -23.33 -21.85 -3.28
C GLY A 93 -23.15 -21.18 -4.63
N TYR A 94 -23.34 -19.87 -4.68
CA TYR A 94 -23.21 -19.05 -5.90
C TYR A 94 -21.87 -18.31 -5.91
N CYS A 95 -21.21 -18.32 -7.07
CA CYS A 95 -19.98 -17.60 -7.34
C CYS A 95 -20.15 -16.69 -8.55
N PHE A 96 -19.52 -15.51 -8.54
CA PHE A 96 -19.63 -14.53 -9.61
C PHE A 96 -18.80 -14.97 -10.83
N LYS A 97 -19.41 -15.02 -12.02
CA LYS A 97 -18.87 -15.65 -13.23
C LYS A 97 -17.56 -15.06 -13.73
N GLN A 98 -17.35 -13.75 -13.57
CA GLN A 98 -16.10 -13.09 -14.00
C GLN A 98 -14.83 -13.64 -13.31
N TYR A 99 -15.01 -14.38 -12.21
CA TYR A 99 -13.92 -15.04 -11.48
C TYR A 99 -13.88 -16.56 -11.67
N LEU A 100 -14.60 -17.10 -12.66
CA LEU A 100 -14.62 -18.53 -13.01
C LEU A 100 -14.13 -18.77 -14.44
N SER A 101 -13.10 -19.60 -14.59
CA SER A 101 -12.65 -20.15 -15.86
C SER A 101 -13.28 -21.53 -16.05
N PHE A 102 -14.22 -21.64 -16.99
CA PHE A 102 -14.92 -22.88 -17.32
C PHE A 102 -14.05 -23.74 -18.26
N SER A 103 -13.91 -25.03 -17.95
CA SER A 103 -13.16 -25.97 -18.78
C SER A 103 -14.10 -26.79 -19.66
N GLY A 104 -13.89 -26.73 -20.98
CA GLY A 104 -14.58 -27.58 -21.97
C GLY A 104 -15.51 -26.86 -22.94
N GLN A 105 -14.98 -25.99 -23.80
CA GLN A 105 -15.59 -25.69 -25.11
C GLN A 105 -14.55 -25.78 -26.22
N ALA A 106 -14.74 -26.75 -27.12
CA ALA A 106 -14.08 -26.80 -28.43
C ALA A 106 -14.69 -25.70 -29.34
N PRO A 107 -14.00 -25.26 -30.40
CA PRO A 107 -14.48 -24.14 -31.21
C PRO A 107 -15.78 -24.47 -31.95
N VAL A 108 -16.79 -23.63 -31.75
CA VAL A 108 -17.95 -23.58 -32.66
C VAL A 108 -17.56 -22.84 -33.94
N SER A 109 -17.85 -23.44 -35.09
CA SER A 109 -17.73 -22.78 -36.40
C SER A 109 -18.83 -21.71 -36.57
N PRO A 110 -18.60 -20.67 -37.40
CA PRO A 110 -19.24 -19.38 -37.19
C PRO A 110 -20.67 -19.28 -37.73
N ALA A 111 -21.52 -18.58 -36.98
CA ALA A 111 -22.63 -17.82 -37.55
C ALA A 111 -22.07 -16.57 -38.26
N ALA A 112 -22.70 -16.15 -39.36
CA ALA A 112 -22.14 -15.12 -40.23
C ALA A 112 -22.21 -13.71 -39.61
N GLY A 113 -21.06 -13.04 -39.53
CA GLY A 113 -20.94 -11.67 -38.99
C GLY A 113 -19.50 -11.14 -38.93
N ALA A 114 -18.62 -11.61 -39.81
CA ALA A 114 -17.17 -11.42 -39.71
C ALA A 114 -16.71 -10.00 -40.11
N GLY A 115 -16.83 -9.05 -39.19
CA GLY A 115 -16.23 -7.72 -39.33
C GLY A 115 -14.70 -7.78 -39.45
N THR A 116 -14.12 -6.96 -40.32
CA THR A 116 -12.66 -6.79 -40.39
C THR A 116 -12.20 -5.62 -39.52
N ALA A 117 -11.05 -5.79 -38.87
CA ALA A 117 -10.46 -4.79 -37.99
C ALA A 117 -8.97 -4.57 -38.31
N LEU A 118 -8.51 -3.33 -38.21
CA LEU A 118 -7.10 -2.94 -38.37
C LEU A 118 -6.52 -2.55 -37.02
N THR A 119 -5.30 -3.02 -36.70
CA THR A 119 -4.59 -2.59 -35.50
C THR A 119 -4.11 -1.14 -35.61
N THR A 120 -4.41 -0.29 -34.62
CA THR A 120 -3.98 1.12 -34.60
C THR A 120 -2.59 1.32 -33.97
N ALA A 121 -2.08 0.29 -33.29
CA ALA A 121 -0.75 0.21 -32.67
C ALA A 121 -0.17 -1.22 -32.79
N ASN A 122 1.08 -1.42 -32.36
CA ASN A 122 1.60 -2.77 -32.14
C ASN A 122 0.87 -3.40 -30.95
N LEU A 123 0.30 -4.59 -31.13
CA LEU A 123 -0.75 -5.11 -30.26
C LEU A 123 -0.55 -6.59 -29.90
N ASN A 124 -0.51 -6.91 -28.61
CA ASN A 124 -0.33 -8.28 -28.14
C ASN A 124 -1.58 -9.12 -28.41
N LEU A 125 -1.42 -10.22 -29.16
CA LEU A 125 -2.39 -11.31 -29.25
C LEU A 125 -2.20 -12.23 -28.05
N ARG A 126 -3.27 -12.49 -27.29
CA ARG A 126 -3.21 -13.21 -26.00
C ARG A 126 -4.12 -14.41 -25.95
N GLN A 127 -3.78 -15.36 -25.10
CA GLN A 127 -4.56 -16.57 -24.83
C GLN A 127 -5.85 -16.32 -24.00
N GLY A 128 -6.18 -15.07 -23.66
CA GLY A 128 -7.40 -14.69 -22.95
C GLY A 128 -7.57 -13.17 -22.82
N PRO A 129 -8.79 -12.68 -22.51
CA PRO A 129 -9.13 -11.25 -22.44
C PRO A 129 -8.65 -10.58 -21.14
N SER A 130 -7.33 -10.56 -20.89
CA SER A 130 -6.74 -9.82 -19.76
C SER A 130 -5.27 -9.45 -19.98
N LEU A 131 -4.79 -8.43 -19.25
CA LEU A 131 -3.37 -8.06 -19.25
C LEU A 131 -2.46 -9.13 -18.59
N GLY A 132 -3.04 -10.00 -17.74
CA GLY A 132 -2.34 -11.14 -17.13
C GLY A 132 -2.36 -12.42 -17.97
N SER A 133 -3.10 -12.45 -19.08
CA SER A 133 -3.13 -13.59 -20.00
C SER A 133 -1.83 -13.69 -20.79
N ALA A 134 -1.31 -14.90 -20.97
CA ALA A 134 -0.11 -15.16 -21.75
C ALA A 134 -0.18 -14.53 -23.15
N VAL A 135 0.90 -13.87 -23.55
CA VAL A 135 1.06 -13.30 -24.90
C VAL A 135 1.52 -14.41 -25.82
N ASP A 136 0.76 -14.63 -26.89
CA ASP A 136 1.05 -15.62 -27.94
C ASP A 136 1.97 -15.03 -29.00
N SER A 137 1.70 -13.79 -29.40
CA SER A 137 2.50 -13.03 -30.37
C SER A 137 2.19 -11.53 -30.30
N VAL A 138 2.99 -10.70 -30.98
CA VAL A 138 2.74 -9.26 -31.13
C VAL A 138 2.41 -8.97 -32.58
N LEU A 139 1.25 -8.37 -32.81
CA LEU A 139 0.75 -7.97 -34.13
C LEU A 139 1.27 -6.56 -34.45
N PRO A 140 1.93 -6.32 -35.60
CA PRO A 140 2.32 -4.97 -36.01
C PRO A 140 1.13 -4.03 -36.18
N ARG A 141 1.35 -2.71 -36.07
CA ARG A 141 0.38 -1.68 -36.46
C ARG A 141 -0.01 -1.83 -37.93
N GLY A 142 -1.30 -1.69 -38.23
CA GLY A 142 -1.87 -1.86 -39.57
C GLY A 142 -2.16 -3.32 -39.97
N THR A 143 -2.00 -4.28 -39.06
CA THR A 143 -2.38 -5.67 -39.30
C THR A 143 -3.89 -5.78 -39.46
N SER A 144 -4.34 -6.39 -40.55
CA SER A 144 -5.75 -6.73 -40.78
C SER A 144 -6.12 -8.03 -40.08
N LEU A 145 -7.29 -8.04 -39.43
CA LEU A 145 -7.77 -9.08 -38.53
C LEU A 145 -9.23 -9.38 -38.81
N THR A 146 -9.61 -10.66 -38.69
CA THR A 146 -11.03 -11.06 -38.67
C THR A 146 -11.52 -11.03 -37.24
N VAL A 147 -12.60 -10.30 -36.94
CA VAL A 147 -13.26 -10.34 -35.63
C VAL A 147 -14.03 -11.66 -35.48
N LEU A 148 -13.90 -12.28 -34.31
CA LEU A 148 -14.56 -13.55 -33.95
C LEU A 148 -15.54 -13.39 -32.78
N ASP A 149 -15.28 -12.44 -31.87
CA ASP A 149 -16.11 -12.09 -30.72
C ASP A 149 -15.72 -10.69 -30.22
N ASP A 150 -16.65 -9.74 -30.23
CA ASP A 150 -16.49 -8.37 -29.74
C ASP A 150 -17.43 -8.04 -28.56
N SER A 151 -18.07 -9.06 -27.96
CA SER A 151 -19.01 -8.91 -26.83
C SER A 151 -18.40 -8.31 -25.55
N ASN A 152 -17.07 -8.23 -25.47
CA ASN A 152 -16.33 -7.65 -24.36
C ASN A 152 -15.77 -6.25 -24.76
N PRO A 153 -16.18 -5.16 -24.08
CA PRO A 153 -15.86 -3.78 -24.48
C PRO A 153 -14.39 -3.38 -24.31
N GLN A 154 -13.53 -4.24 -23.76
CA GLN A 154 -12.09 -3.99 -23.65
C GLN A 154 -11.22 -4.99 -24.42
N TRP A 155 -11.79 -6.12 -24.87
CA TRP A 155 -11.06 -7.23 -25.48
C TRP A 155 -11.86 -7.87 -26.61
N THR A 156 -11.32 -7.83 -27.82
CA THR A 156 -11.89 -8.49 -28.98
C THR A 156 -11.13 -9.77 -29.27
N ARG A 157 -11.83 -10.87 -29.51
CA ARG A 157 -11.25 -12.10 -30.05
C ARG A 157 -11.12 -11.95 -31.56
N VAL A 158 -9.94 -12.26 -32.09
CA VAL A 158 -9.60 -12.06 -33.49
C VAL A 158 -8.87 -13.28 -34.06
N GLN A 159 -8.89 -13.38 -35.39
CA GLN A 159 -7.98 -14.22 -36.17
C GLN A 159 -6.99 -13.34 -36.94
N ALA A 160 -5.71 -13.70 -36.89
CA ALA A 160 -4.62 -12.96 -37.51
C ALA A 160 -4.02 -13.69 -38.74
N PRO A 161 -3.15 -12.98 -39.49
CA PRO A 161 -2.15 -13.52 -40.40
C PRO A 161 -1.81 -15.01 -40.24
N GLY A 162 -2.24 -15.89 -41.16
CA GLY A 162 -1.91 -17.33 -41.06
C GLY A 162 -2.72 -18.13 -40.04
N GLY A 163 -3.91 -17.67 -39.64
CA GLY A 163 -4.93 -18.48 -38.96
C GLY A 163 -4.82 -18.56 -37.44
N ARG A 164 -3.84 -17.90 -36.81
CA ARG A 164 -3.73 -17.85 -35.34
C ARG A 164 -4.88 -17.04 -34.74
N GLN A 165 -5.49 -17.55 -33.68
CA GLN A 165 -6.59 -16.90 -32.96
C GLN A 165 -6.15 -16.48 -31.55
N GLY A 166 -6.73 -15.39 -31.05
CA GLY A 166 -6.52 -14.94 -29.68
C GLY A 166 -7.29 -13.66 -29.36
N TRP A 167 -7.04 -13.10 -28.19
CA TRP A 167 -7.64 -11.87 -27.69
C TRP A 167 -6.67 -10.71 -27.77
N CYS A 168 -7.12 -9.57 -28.28
CA CYS A 168 -6.39 -8.31 -28.29
C CYS A 168 -7.29 -7.18 -27.78
N SER A 169 -6.72 -6.07 -27.28
CA SER A 169 -7.54 -5.04 -26.65
C SER A 169 -8.32 -4.21 -27.68
N ALA A 170 -9.63 -4.12 -27.49
CA ALA A 170 -10.58 -3.49 -28.41
C ALA A 170 -10.25 -2.02 -28.72
N GLN A 171 -9.70 -1.30 -27.73
CA GLN A 171 -9.28 0.11 -27.87
C GLN A 171 -8.21 0.36 -28.95
N TYR A 172 -7.51 -0.69 -29.41
CA TYR A 172 -6.48 -0.60 -30.44
C TYR A 172 -6.90 -1.24 -31.77
N LEU A 173 -8.21 -1.47 -31.96
CA LEU A 173 -8.80 -1.94 -33.21
C LEU A 173 -9.64 -0.84 -33.85
N LYS A 174 -9.55 -0.72 -35.18
CA LYS A 174 -10.48 0.04 -36.01
C LYS A 174 -11.25 -0.93 -36.90
N THR A 175 -12.52 -1.17 -36.59
CA THR A 175 -13.42 -1.98 -37.42
C THR A 175 -13.84 -1.21 -38.69
N ALA A 176 -14.07 -1.95 -39.77
CA ALA A 176 -14.72 -1.43 -40.98
C ALA A 176 -16.22 -1.74 -40.93
N ALA A 177 -17.06 -0.70 -40.89
CA ALA A 177 -18.51 -0.85 -40.93
C ALA A 177 -19.01 -1.01 -42.38
N PRO A 178 -20.02 -1.87 -42.64
CA PRO A 178 -20.64 -1.98 -43.95
C PRO A 178 -21.58 -0.80 -44.25
N ALA A 179 -21.71 -0.46 -45.53
CA ALA A 179 -22.81 0.35 -46.08
C ALA A 179 -24.08 -0.50 -46.22
N GLN A 180 -25.32 0.00 -46.24
CA GLN A 180 -25.88 1.37 -46.15
C GLN A 180 -27.22 1.28 -45.32
N GLN A 181 -28.21 2.19 -45.27
CA GLN A 181 -28.54 3.40 -46.04
C GLN A 181 -28.90 4.58 -45.12
N ALA A 182 -30.11 5.16 -45.17
CA ALA A 182 -30.48 6.37 -44.43
C ALA A 182 -31.99 6.50 -44.15
N ALA A 183 -32.32 7.17 -43.04
CA ALA A 183 -33.53 7.95 -42.82
C ALA A 183 -33.15 9.09 -41.86
N GLY A 184 -33.64 10.31 -42.08
CA GLY A 184 -33.14 11.50 -41.37
C GLY A 184 -34.24 12.44 -40.85
N SER A 185 -33.85 13.36 -39.97
CA SER A 185 -34.65 14.53 -39.56
C SER A 185 -33.71 15.61 -39.01
N SER A 186 -33.82 16.83 -39.52
CA SER A 186 -32.84 17.90 -39.32
C SER A 186 -33.41 19.07 -38.51
N SER A 187 -32.76 19.44 -37.40
CA SER A 187 -33.13 20.62 -36.59
C SER A 187 -32.31 21.87 -36.96
N SER A 188 -32.28 22.24 -38.24
CA SER A 188 -31.54 23.40 -38.75
C SER A 188 -32.21 24.73 -38.32
N GLY A 189 -31.57 25.49 -37.43
CA GLY A 189 -32.03 26.83 -37.02
C GLY A 189 -31.84 27.17 -35.55
N LEU A 190 -31.45 26.20 -34.71
CA LEU A 190 -31.13 26.44 -33.30
C LEU A 190 -29.67 26.87 -33.12
N THR A 191 -29.46 27.83 -32.24
CA THR A 191 -28.15 28.22 -31.68
C THR A 191 -28.07 27.83 -30.21
N ALA A 192 -26.87 27.58 -29.73
CA ALA A 192 -26.57 27.20 -28.36
C ALA A 192 -25.51 28.12 -27.77
N THR A 193 -25.82 28.80 -26.68
CA THR A 193 -24.87 29.63 -25.92
C THR A 193 -24.51 28.94 -24.61
N THR A 194 -23.22 28.77 -24.34
CA THR A 194 -22.73 28.11 -23.12
C THR A 194 -22.98 28.95 -21.87
N THR A 195 -23.52 28.35 -20.80
CA THR A 195 -23.75 29.04 -19.51
C THR A 195 -22.54 29.06 -18.59
N ASP A 196 -21.54 28.20 -18.84
CA ASP A 196 -20.23 28.12 -18.19
C ASP A 196 -19.18 27.53 -19.16
N TYR A 197 -17.92 27.36 -18.72
CA TYR A 197 -16.87 26.69 -19.50
C TYR A 197 -17.23 25.23 -19.83
N LEU A 198 -17.36 24.91 -21.11
CA LEU A 198 -17.99 23.66 -21.56
C LEU A 198 -17.14 22.86 -22.54
N ASN A 199 -16.85 21.61 -22.19
CA ASN A 199 -16.08 20.70 -23.04
C ASN A 199 -16.87 20.28 -24.29
N LEU A 200 -16.31 20.53 -25.48
CA LEU A 200 -16.74 20.00 -26.77
C LEU A 200 -16.05 18.64 -26.98
N ARG A 201 -16.80 17.55 -27.09
CA ARG A 201 -16.26 16.17 -27.12
C ARG A 201 -16.53 15.45 -28.44
N GLN A 202 -15.77 14.39 -28.74
CA GLN A 202 -15.99 13.57 -29.93
C GLN A 202 -17.29 12.74 -29.91
N GLY A 203 -17.99 12.65 -28.78
CA GLY A 203 -19.24 11.89 -28.64
C GLY A 203 -20.04 12.28 -27.41
N ALA A 204 -21.32 11.88 -27.39
CA ALA A 204 -22.29 12.17 -26.34
C ALA A 204 -21.99 11.40 -25.03
N GLY A 205 -20.99 11.84 -24.26
CA GLY A 205 -20.64 11.23 -22.98
C GLY A 205 -19.34 11.76 -22.36
N MET A 206 -19.21 11.63 -21.04
CA MET A 206 -18.03 12.11 -20.29
C MET A 206 -16.74 11.34 -20.62
N ASN A 207 -16.86 10.13 -21.19
CA ASN A 207 -15.73 9.26 -21.54
C ASN A 207 -15.12 9.57 -22.92
N TYR A 208 -15.77 10.41 -23.75
CA TYR A 208 -15.23 10.77 -25.07
C TYR A 208 -14.16 11.87 -24.95
N PRO A 209 -13.09 11.82 -25.78
CA PRO A 209 -12.05 12.85 -25.79
C PRO A 209 -12.61 14.26 -25.98
N VAL A 210 -12.04 15.21 -25.24
CA VAL A 210 -12.29 16.65 -25.42
C VAL A 210 -11.54 17.14 -26.65
N ILE A 211 -12.28 17.70 -27.61
CA ILE A 211 -11.76 18.34 -28.83
C ILE A 211 -11.19 19.73 -28.50
N LEU A 212 -11.89 20.45 -27.61
CA LEU A 212 -11.52 21.72 -26.99
C LEU A 212 -12.52 22.06 -25.87
N THR A 213 -12.20 23.05 -25.03
CA THR A 213 -13.14 23.64 -24.07
C THR A 213 -13.63 24.97 -24.62
N LEU A 214 -14.96 25.15 -24.68
CA LEU A 214 -15.61 26.42 -24.99
C LEU A 214 -15.59 27.33 -23.75
N ALA A 215 -15.38 28.62 -23.96
CA ALA A 215 -15.52 29.62 -22.90
C ALA A 215 -16.99 29.88 -22.55
N ARG A 216 -17.27 30.35 -21.34
CA ARG A 216 -18.60 30.83 -20.93
C ARG A 216 -19.10 31.94 -21.87
N GLY A 217 -20.37 31.89 -22.26
CA GLY A 217 -20.95 32.82 -23.24
C GLY A 217 -20.63 32.54 -24.71
N ALA A 218 -19.85 31.50 -25.04
CA ALA A 218 -19.60 31.12 -26.43
C ALA A 218 -20.86 30.59 -27.12
N SER A 219 -21.11 31.04 -28.35
CA SER A 219 -22.24 30.64 -29.18
C SER A 219 -21.82 29.72 -30.33
N ALA A 220 -22.62 28.67 -30.55
CA ALA A 220 -22.42 27.65 -31.59
C ALA A 220 -23.76 27.32 -32.27
N SER A 221 -23.73 26.81 -33.51
CA SER A 221 -24.95 26.30 -34.17
C SER A 221 -25.21 24.86 -33.76
N VAL A 222 -26.47 24.48 -33.54
CA VAL A 222 -26.86 23.11 -33.19
C VAL A 222 -26.96 22.27 -34.46
N LEU A 223 -26.32 21.10 -34.44
CA LEU A 223 -26.39 20.10 -35.50
C LEU A 223 -27.33 18.94 -35.13
N ASP A 224 -27.26 18.48 -33.88
CA ASP A 224 -28.14 17.43 -33.34
C ASP A 224 -28.54 17.77 -31.89
N ASN A 225 -29.82 17.63 -31.60
CA ASN A 225 -30.46 17.92 -30.31
C ASN A 225 -31.30 16.73 -29.79
N SER A 226 -31.19 15.56 -30.44
CA SER A 226 -31.98 14.34 -30.16
C SER A 226 -31.61 13.66 -28.84
N ASN A 227 -30.38 13.87 -28.35
CA ASN A 227 -29.90 13.28 -27.12
C ASN A 227 -30.32 14.12 -25.89
N SER A 228 -30.86 13.45 -24.87
CA SER A 228 -31.39 14.11 -23.67
C SER A 228 -30.32 14.71 -22.75
N GLY A 229 -29.07 14.24 -22.81
CA GLY A 229 -27.95 14.72 -22.00
C GLY A 229 -26.91 15.55 -22.75
N TRP A 230 -26.91 15.51 -24.08
CA TRP A 230 -25.86 16.09 -24.94
C TRP A 230 -26.44 16.73 -26.20
N VAL A 231 -25.76 17.74 -26.73
CA VAL A 231 -26.14 18.45 -27.96
C VAL A 231 -24.91 18.49 -28.87
N GLN A 232 -25.03 18.07 -30.12
CA GLN A 232 -23.95 18.25 -31.10
C GLN A 232 -24.01 19.67 -31.66
N VAL A 233 -22.89 20.36 -31.64
CA VAL A 233 -22.78 21.77 -32.08
C VAL A 233 -21.57 21.96 -33.00
N ARG A 234 -21.65 22.98 -33.88
CA ARG A 234 -20.53 23.47 -34.69
C ARG A 234 -20.11 24.86 -34.20
N THR A 235 -18.84 25.03 -33.89
CA THR A 235 -18.27 26.33 -33.48
C THR A 235 -18.17 27.30 -34.65
N GLN A 236 -18.02 28.60 -34.38
CA GLN A 236 -17.66 29.60 -35.40
C GLN A 236 -16.35 29.25 -36.13
N SER A 237 -15.42 28.54 -35.47
CA SER A 237 -14.20 27.98 -36.05
C SER A 237 -14.38 26.66 -36.83
N GLY A 238 -15.62 26.29 -37.15
CA GLY A 238 -15.97 25.13 -37.99
C GLY A 238 -15.76 23.76 -37.33
N ARG A 239 -15.39 23.68 -36.05
CA ARG A 239 -15.21 22.41 -35.34
C ARG A 239 -16.53 21.89 -34.80
N GLU A 240 -16.73 20.58 -34.93
CA GLU A 240 -17.94 19.88 -34.47
C GLU A 240 -17.66 19.00 -33.27
N GLY A 241 -18.66 18.84 -32.42
CA GLY A 241 -18.62 17.89 -31.31
C GLY A 241 -19.83 18.02 -30.39
N TRP A 242 -19.84 17.19 -29.34
CA TRP A 242 -20.93 17.07 -28.39
C TRP A 242 -20.62 17.82 -27.09
N CYS A 243 -21.54 18.68 -26.67
CA CYS A 243 -21.50 19.42 -25.42
C CYS A 243 -22.62 18.94 -24.47
N SER A 244 -22.41 19.01 -23.16
CA SER A 244 -23.42 18.57 -22.19
C SER A 244 -24.59 19.57 -22.13
N ARG A 245 -25.82 19.08 -22.31
CA ARG A 245 -27.04 19.86 -22.48
C ARG A 245 -27.31 20.84 -21.33
N GLN A 246 -27.03 20.44 -20.10
CA GLN A 246 -27.29 21.23 -18.89
C GLN A 246 -26.52 22.55 -18.81
N TYR A 247 -25.48 22.73 -19.65
CA TYR A 247 -24.64 23.93 -19.70
C TYR A 247 -24.86 24.75 -20.99
N LEU A 248 -25.98 24.54 -21.69
CA LEU A 248 -26.33 25.25 -22.93
C LEU A 248 -27.71 25.91 -22.80
N LYS A 249 -27.79 27.21 -23.10
CA LYS A 249 -29.05 27.91 -23.40
C LYS A 249 -29.30 27.80 -24.90
N LEU A 250 -30.42 27.22 -25.30
CA LEU A 250 -30.81 27.09 -26.71
C LEU A 250 -31.77 28.21 -27.13
N SER A 251 -31.53 28.79 -28.30
CA SER A 251 -32.34 29.88 -28.88
C SER A 251 -32.53 29.65 -30.39
N GLY A 252 -33.73 29.92 -30.91
CA GLY A 252 -34.03 29.87 -32.36
C GLY A 252 -34.36 31.25 -32.91
N GLY A 253 -33.78 31.60 -34.06
CA GLY A 253 -34.00 32.89 -34.73
C GLY A 253 -32.91 33.23 -35.73
N THR A 254 -33.28 33.79 -36.89
CA THR A 254 -32.37 34.23 -37.95
C THR A 254 -31.68 35.56 -37.62
N PRO A 255 -30.47 35.83 -38.18
CA PRO A 255 -29.73 37.05 -37.90
C PRO A 255 -30.33 38.29 -38.58
N SER A 256 -30.15 39.45 -37.95
CA SER A 256 -30.25 40.77 -38.55
C SER A 256 -29.00 41.60 -38.16
N ALA A 257 -28.67 42.62 -38.94
CA ALA A 257 -27.46 43.44 -38.78
C ALA A 257 -27.77 44.84 -38.21
N GLY A 258 -26.73 45.50 -37.67
CA GLY A 258 -26.81 46.76 -36.93
C GLY A 258 -26.82 46.53 -35.41
N GLU A 259 -26.01 47.20 -34.59
CA GLU A 259 -24.97 48.22 -34.84
C GLU A 259 -23.72 47.97 -33.97
N ASP A 260 -22.66 48.74 -34.18
CA ASP A 260 -21.33 48.58 -33.54
C ASP A 260 -21.29 49.11 -32.09
N PRO A 261 -20.63 48.38 -31.17
CA PRO A 261 -19.84 49.06 -30.14
C PRO A 261 -18.42 48.50 -29.98
N ALA A 262 -17.47 49.42 -30.09
CA ALA A 262 -16.04 49.27 -29.88
C ALA A 262 -15.59 48.37 -28.69
N SER A 263 -14.62 47.49 -29.01
CA SER A 263 -13.45 47.10 -28.21
C SER A 263 -13.56 47.00 -26.68
N GLN A 264 -13.48 45.75 -26.16
CA GLN A 264 -12.47 45.41 -25.14
C GLN A 264 -11.94 43.97 -25.32
N THR A 265 -10.62 43.82 -25.26
CA THR A 265 -9.90 42.53 -25.26
C THR A 265 -9.59 42.06 -23.83
N GLY A 266 -9.70 40.76 -23.56
CA GLY A 266 -9.57 40.23 -22.19
C GLY A 266 -9.26 38.74 -22.05
N GLY A 267 -8.49 38.15 -22.99
CA GLY A 267 -8.05 36.76 -22.88
C GLY A 267 -6.85 36.61 -21.93
N ALA A 268 -7.01 35.88 -20.82
CA ALA A 268 -5.92 35.67 -19.86
C ALA A 268 -4.77 34.83 -20.47
N ALA A 269 -3.55 35.34 -20.38
CA ALA A 269 -2.38 34.69 -20.98
C ALA A 269 -1.92 33.44 -20.18
N VAL A 270 -1.45 32.44 -20.92
CA VAL A 270 -0.68 31.29 -20.36
C VAL A 270 0.74 31.77 -20.08
N THR A 271 1.18 31.70 -18.83
CA THR A 271 2.48 32.25 -18.39
C THR A 271 3.48 31.16 -17.98
N GLY A 272 3.00 29.97 -17.61
CA GLY A 272 3.84 28.88 -17.11
C GLY A 272 3.49 27.52 -17.69
N ALA A 273 4.43 26.59 -17.57
CA ALA A 273 4.26 25.17 -17.92
C ALA A 273 5.10 24.30 -16.96
N LYS A 274 4.55 23.18 -16.48
CA LYS A 274 5.25 22.26 -15.57
C LYS A 274 5.46 20.89 -16.23
N VAL A 275 6.70 20.41 -16.28
CA VAL A 275 7.07 19.10 -16.82
C VAL A 275 6.40 17.97 -16.02
N THR A 276 5.82 16.99 -16.73
CA THR A 276 5.14 15.83 -16.14
C THR A 276 5.84 14.49 -16.41
N ALA A 277 6.82 14.47 -17.31
CA ALA A 277 7.62 13.29 -17.63
C ALA A 277 8.92 13.23 -16.82
N ASP A 278 9.43 12.03 -16.56
CA ASP A 278 10.64 11.80 -15.75
C ASP A 278 11.87 12.54 -16.28
N LEU A 279 12.01 12.60 -17.61
CA LEU A 279 13.00 13.40 -18.28
C LEU A 279 12.51 13.89 -19.66
N LEU A 280 12.19 15.18 -19.77
CA LEU A 280 11.76 15.84 -21.01
C LEU A 280 12.94 16.52 -21.73
N ARG A 281 12.98 16.43 -23.06
CA ARG A 281 14.05 17.06 -23.86
C ARG A 281 13.64 18.46 -24.31
N LEU A 282 14.46 19.46 -23.98
CA LEU A 282 14.42 20.79 -24.59
C LEU A 282 15.06 20.71 -25.97
N ARG A 283 14.46 21.32 -26.99
CA ARG A 283 14.94 21.29 -28.38
C ARG A 283 15.07 22.67 -29.01
N GLU A 284 15.92 22.75 -30.02
CA GLU A 284 16.23 23.99 -30.74
C GLU A 284 15.06 24.46 -31.63
N GLN A 285 14.23 23.51 -32.08
CA GLN A 285 13.04 23.72 -32.93
C GLN A 285 11.91 22.77 -32.52
N ALA A 286 10.68 23.09 -32.92
CA ALA A 286 9.46 22.32 -32.69
C ALA A 286 9.37 21.00 -33.51
N SER A 287 10.37 20.13 -33.38
CA SER A 287 10.42 18.81 -34.04
C SER A 287 11.16 17.77 -33.21
N THR A 288 10.72 16.51 -33.28
CA THR A 288 11.42 15.37 -32.65
C THR A 288 12.77 15.04 -33.31
N SER A 289 13.04 15.54 -34.53
CA SER A 289 14.34 15.47 -35.20
C SER A 289 15.29 16.63 -34.84
N SER A 290 14.80 17.67 -34.15
CA SER A 290 15.61 18.84 -33.79
C SER A 290 16.68 18.52 -32.74
N ARG A 291 17.84 19.21 -32.82
CA ARG A 291 18.92 19.18 -31.84
C ARG A 291 18.38 19.36 -30.41
N ILE A 292 18.87 18.52 -29.51
CA ILE A 292 18.55 18.59 -28.08
C ILE A 292 19.46 19.65 -27.44
N LEU A 293 18.84 20.63 -26.79
CA LEU A 293 19.53 21.73 -26.09
C LEU A 293 19.78 21.43 -24.61
N GLY A 294 18.96 20.53 -24.02
CA GLY A 294 19.06 20.14 -22.62
C GLY A 294 18.01 19.09 -22.24
N ASN A 295 18.12 18.56 -21.02
CA ASN A 295 17.14 17.65 -20.43
C ASN A 295 16.53 18.29 -19.17
N LEU A 296 15.23 18.10 -18.97
CA LEU A 296 14.41 18.76 -17.95
C LEU A 296 13.74 17.66 -17.09
N PRO A 297 14.06 17.55 -15.79
CA PRO A 297 13.45 16.56 -14.90
C PRO A 297 11.94 16.74 -14.70
N ASN A 298 11.29 15.71 -14.15
CA ASN A 298 9.90 15.78 -13.71
C ASN A 298 9.67 16.95 -12.74
N GLY A 299 8.57 17.68 -12.91
CA GLY A 299 8.21 18.81 -12.07
C GLY A 299 8.98 20.11 -12.32
N THR A 300 9.93 20.17 -13.27
CA THR A 300 10.53 21.45 -13.69
C THR A 300 9.44 22.42 -14.16
N VAL A 301 9.43 23.63 -13.59
CA VAL A 301 8.56 24.73 -14.04
C VAL A 301 9.32 25.55 -15.09
N LEU A 302 8.60 25.94 -16.13
CA LEU A 302 9.08 26.61 -17.33
C LEU A 302 8.22 27.86 -17.55
N LYS A 303 8.83 28.97 -17.94
CA LYS A 303 8.10 30.17 -18.39
C LYS A 303 7.68 29.93 -19.84
N VAL A 304 6.39 30.13 -20.15
CA VAL A 304 5.88 29.98 -21.52
C VAL A 304 6.20 31.26 -22.28
N LEU A 305 6.82 31.11 -23.45
CA LEU A 305 7.08 32.20 -24.39
C LEU A 305 6.09 32.19 -25.55
N ASP A 306 5.66 31.00 -25.98
CA ASP A 306 4.65 30.80 -27.02
C ASP A 306 4.02 29.40 -26.87
N ALA A 307 2.70 29.32 -26.90
CA ALA A 307 1.91 28.09 -26.86
C ALA A 307 0.92 27.98 -28.03
N SER A 308 1.05 28.83 -29.06
CA SER A 308 0.20 28.83 -30.25
C SER A 308 0.45 27.62 -31.17
N GLN A 309 1.65 27.03 -31.11
CA GLN A 309 2.05 25.93 -31.99
C GLN A 309 1.48 24.59 -31.53
N SER A 310 0.78 23.89 -32.43
CA SER A 310 0.16 22.60 -32.09
C SER A 310 1.22 21.54 -31.72
N GLY A 311 1.07 20.93 -30.55
CA GLY A 311 1.92 19.83 -30.05
C GLY A 311 3.26 20.27 -29.41
N TRP A 312 3.60 21.56 -29.45
CA TRP A 312 4.86 22.11 -28.96
C TRP A 312 4.66 23.42 -28.20
N VAL A 313 5.41 23.62 -27.12
CA VAL A 313 5.42 24.85 -26.33
C VAL A 313 6.82 25.43 -26.39
N LYS A 314 6.93 26.69 -26.79
CA LYS A 314 8.18 27.45 -26.69
C LYS A 314 8.32 27.97 -25.26
N VAL A 315 9.45 27.66 -24.65
CA VAL A 315 9.69 27.86 -23.23
C VAL A 315 11.03 28.51 -22.97
N GLU A 316 11.10 29.20 -21.83
CA GLU A 316 12.33 29.63 -21.17
C GLU A 316 12.50 28.78 -19.92
N THR A 317 13.66 28.13 -19.81
CA THR A 317 14.02 27.33 -18.62
C THR A 317 14.41 28.25 -17.45
N PRO A 318 14.44 27.74 -16.21
CA PRO A 318 15.00 28.49 -15.07
C PRO A 318 16.47 28.93 -15.26
N GLY A 319 17.21 28.33 -16.20
CA GLY A 319 18.56 28.76 -16.58
C GLY A 319 18.62 29.80 -17.70
N GLY A 320 17.49 30.41 -18.10
CA GLY A 320 17.40 31.39 -19.19
C GLY A 320 17.55 30.80 -20.60
N GLN A 321 17.95 29.53 -20.74
CA GLN A 321 18.00 28.83 -22.02
C GLN A 321 16.58 28.66 -22.58
N THR A 322 16.36 29.10 -23.82
CA THR A 322 15.08 29.00 -24.52
C THR A 322 15.07 27.83 -25.51
N GLY A 323 13.88 27.32 -25.82
CA GLY A 323 13.70 26.24 -26.79
C GLY A 323 12.26 25.71 -26.81
N TYR A 324 12.06 24.55 -27.42
CA TYR A 324 10.76 23.90 -27.57
C TYR A 324 10.68 22.60 -26.77
N VAL A 325 9.54 22.37 -26.13
CA VAL A 325 9.17 21.12 -25.45
C VAL A 325 7.85 20.60 -25.99
N SER A 326 7.60 19.29 -25.95
CA SER A 326 6.34 18.75 -26.47
C SER A 326 5.20 18.94 -25.46
N ALA A 327 4.07 19.48 -25.94
CA ALA A 327 2.90 19.84 -25.13
C ALA A 327 2.29 18.66 -24.34
N GLN A 328 2.50 17.41 -24.80
CA GLN A 328 2.00 16.21 -24.13
C GLN A 328 2.70 15.89 -22.79
N TYR A 329 3.86 16.51 -22.52
CA TYR A 329 4.69 16.27 -21.34
C TYR A 329 4.81 17.50 -20.42
N VAL A 330 3.91 18.47 -20.58
CA VAL A 330 3.79 19.64 -19.71
C VAL A 330 2.32 19.95 -19.39
N THR A 331 2.05 20.39 -18.16
CA THR A 331 0.77 21.01 -17.77
C THR A 331 0.92 22.53 -17.87
N LEU A 332 0.08 23.19 -18.66
CA LEU A 332 0.06 24.65 -18.79
C LEU A 332 -0.58 25.33 -17.58
N MET A 333 -0.08 26.51 -17.22
CA MET A 333 -0.50 27.31 -16.06
C MET A 333 -0.99 28.69 -16.50
N ASN A 334 -2.19 29.06 -16.06
CA ASN A 334 -2.79 30.37 -16.30
C ASN A 334 -2.44 31.31 -15.14
N GLY A 335 -2.34 32.62 -15.42
CA GLY A 335 -1.79 33.64 -14.50
C GLY A 335 -2.51 33.91 -13.17
N SER A 336 -3.47 33.09 -12.74
CA SER A 336 -4.01 33.08 -11.37
C SER A 336 -3.41 31.98 -10.48
N GLU A 337 -2.80 30.94 -11.07
CA GLU A 337 -1.85 30.11 -10.34
C GLU A 337 -0.54 30.87 -10.21
N THR A 338 0.04 30.90 -9.02
CA THR A 338 1.36 31.49 -8.81
C THR A 338 2.43 30.62 -9.44
N VAL A 339 2.74 30.91 -10.71
CA VAL A 339 4.10 30.73 -11.23
C VAL A 339 5.04 31.28 -10.17
N PRO A 340 5.94 30.48 -9.57
CA PRO A 340 6.83 30.99 -8.54
C PRO A 340 7.68 32.09 -9.19
N SER A 341 7.47 33.33 -8.78
CA SER A 341 8.32 34.44 -9.23
C SER A 341 9.74 34.10 -8.82
N ALA A 342 10.58 33.89 -9.82
CA ALA A 342 11.94 33.43 -9.64
C ALA A 342 12.84 34.61 -9.21
N GLY A 343 12.55 35.10 -8.00
CA GLY A 343 13.28 36.12 -7.25
C GLY A 343 13.28 35.85 -5.74
N GLY A 344 12.64 34.75 -5.29
CA GLY A 344 12.89 34.20 -3.96
C GLY A 344 14.25 33.51 -3.93
N ALA A 345 15.13 33.93 -3.02
CA ALA A 345 16.48 33.41 -2.93
C ALA A 345 16.50 31.89 -2.69
N VAL A 346 17.22 31.15 -3.53
CA VAL A 346 17.44 29.71 -3.33
C VAL A 346 18.22 29.51 -2.03
N THR A 347 17.74 28.60 -1.17
CA THR A 347 18.37 28.28 0.12
C THR A 347 18.53 26.78 0.28
N LEU A 348 19.53 26.38 1.07
CA LEU A 348 19.87 25.00 1.38
C LEU A 348 19.85 24.77 2.90
N SER A 349 19.50 23.58 3.35
CA SER A 349 19.43 23.23 4.77
C SER A 349 20.81 23.11 5.45
N SER A 350 21.91 23.19 4.70
CA SER A 350 23.27 23.39 5.20
C SER A 350 24.16 24.01 4.14
N ALA A 351 25.11 24.86 4.57
CA ALA A 351 26.14 25.47 3.72
C ALA A 351 27.44 24.63 3.64
N SER A 352 27.59 23.63 4.52
CA SER A 352 28.64 22.62 4.44
C SER A 352 28.21 21.31 5.11
N ALA A 353 28.86 20.21 4.73
CA ALA A 353 28.65 18.90 5.33
C ALA A 353 29.91 18.03 5.23
N SER A 354 30.07 17.07 6.13
CA SER A 354 31.12 16.04 6.08
C SER A 354 30.48 14.66 6.22
N LEU A 355 30.80 13.72 5.33
CA LEU A 355 30.26 12.36 5.36
C LEU A 355 31.21 11.29 4.78
N PRO A 356 31.18 10.06 5.32
CA PRO A 356 31.92 8.92 4.75
C PRO A 356 31.51 8.58 3.31
N ALA A 357 32.48 8.16 2.51
CA ALA A 357 32.24 7.60 1.18
C ALA A 357 31.23 6.43 1.22
N GLY A 358 30.36 6.37 0.22
CA GLY A 358 29.25 5.43 0.11
C GLY A 358 27.95 5.86 0.81
N LYS A 359 27.96 6.95 1.61
CA LYS A 359 26.74 7.53 2.21
C LYS A 359 26.01 8.48 1.25
N THR A 360 24.75 8.74 1.56
CA THR A 360 23.93 9.80 0.97
C THR A 360 23.53 10.82 2.04
N LEU A 361 23.66 12.11 1.73
CA LEU A 361 23.12 13.24 2.48
C LEU A 361 21.81 13.70 1.80
N TYR A 362 20.73 13.86 2.57
CA TYR A 362 19.53 14.57 2.09
C TYR A 362 19.65 16.07 2.40
N LEU A 363 20.08 16.84 1.39
CA LEU A 363 20.23 18.28 1.44
C LEU A 363 18.93 18.92 0.93
N LYS A 364 18.07 19.37 1.86
CA LYS A 364 16.79 19.99 1.52
C LYS A 364 17.02 21.41 1.01
N ALA A 365 16.26 21.81 0.00
CA ALA A 365 16.33 23.14 -0.60
C ALA A 365 14.97 23.85 -0.55
N SER A 366 14.99 25.17 -0.72
CA SER A 366 13.80 26.00 -0.97
C SER A 366 14.02 26.90 -2.20
N PRO A 367 13.05 27.01 -3.13
CA PRO A 367 11.80 26.25 -3.20
C PRO A 367 12.04 24.74 -3.39
N GLY A 368 11.20 23.90 -2.78
CA GLY A 368 11.42 22.45 -2.72
C GLY A 368 11.25 21.65 -4.02
N SER A 369 11.04 22.32 -5.16
CA SER A 369 10.91 21.69 -6.48
C SER A 369 11.26 22.69 -7.59
N GLY A 370 11.59 22.20 -8.79
CA GLY A 370 11.96 23.04 -9.93
C GLY A 370 13.41 23.57 -9.93
N LEU A 371 14.24 23.13 -8.98
CA LEU A 371 15.66 23.48 -8.90
C LEU A 371 16.51 22.58 -9.80
N ALA A 372 17.48 23.17 -10.49
CA ALA A 372 18.60 22.45 -11.09
C ALA A 372 19.65 22.14 -10.01
N TRP A 373 20.31 20.98 -10.12
CA TRP A 373 21.32 20.51 -9.16
C TRP A 373 22.63 20.17 -9.88
N ALA A 374 23.75 20.62 -9.33
CA ALA A 374 25.09 20.42 -9.87
C ALA A 374 26.11 20.05 -8.80
N SER A 375 27.22 19.42 -9.21
CA SER A 375 28.40 19.17 -8.37
C SER A 375 29.65 19.64 -9.09
N SER A 376 30.55 20.35 -8.40
CA SER A 376 31.86 20.73 -8.95
C SER A 376 32.80 19.54 -9.16
N ASN A 377 32.54 18.40 -8.52
CA ASN A 377 33.31 17.17 -8.70
C ASN A 377 32.42 15.93 -8.51
N ALA A 378 31.80 15.49 -9.60
CA ALA A 378 30.90 14.32 -9.63
C ALA A 378 31.59 12.97 -9.34
N ALA A 379 32.93 12.92 -9.27
CA ALA A 379 33.69 11.74 -8.87
C ALA A 379 33.91 11.67 -7.35
N VAL A 380 33.95 12.81 -6.66
CA VAL A 380 33.94 12.90 -5.18
C VAL A 380 32.51 12.76 -4.64
N ALA A 381 31.58 13.57 -5.13
CA ALA A 381 30.17 13.52 -4.74
C ALA A 381 29.24 13.94 -5.89
N SER A 382 28.13 13.22 -6.10
CA SER A 382 27.12 13.57 -7.11
C SER A 382 25.75 13.76 -6.48
N VAL A 383 24.98 14.72 -6.99
CA VAL A 383 23.67 15.08 -6.47
C VAL A 383 22.55 14.80 -7.47
N ALA A 384 21.39 14.37 -6.98
CA ALA A 384 20.13 14.36 -7.71
C ALA A 384 18.99 14.72 -6.73
N ASN A 385 18.16 15.71 -7.06
CA ASN A 385 16.99 16.12 -6.25
C ASN A 385 17.31 16.36 -4.75
N GLY A 386 18.48 16.91 -4.43
CA GLY A 386 18.94 17.12 -3.05
C GLY A 386 19.61 15.91 -2.38
N PHE A 387 19.55 14.72 -2.97
CA PHE A 387 20.28 13.55 -2.49
C PHE A 387 21.73 13.57 -2.99
N VAL A 388 22.66 13.95 -2.12
CA VAL A 388 24.10 14.00 -2.40
C VAL A 388 24.73 12.67 -2.03
N THR A 389 25.15 11.88 -3.02
CA THR A 389 25.85 10.61 -2.82
C THR A 389 27.36 10.82 -2.84
N ALA A 390 28.02 10.50 -1.73
CA ALA A 390 29.46 10.55 -1.56
C ALA A 390 30.11 9.28 -2.14
N LYS A 391 31.17 9.42 -2.93
CA LYS A 391 31.79 8.33 -3.70
C LYS A 391 33.24 8.05 -3.29
N ALA A 392 34.07 9.09 -3.24
CA ALA A 392 35.50 8.98 -2.97
C ALA A 392 35.97 10.17 -2.11
N PRO A 393 36.99 10.00 -1.24
CA PRO A 393 37.50 11.07 -0.40
C PRO A 393 37.95 12.32 -1.19
N GLY A 394 37.68 13.50 -0.65
CA GLY A 394 37.95 14.78 -1.30
C GLY A 394 36.89 15.83 -0.97
N THR A 395 36.83 16.91 -1.75
CA THR A 395 35.81 17.97 -1.61
C THR A 395 35.05 18.22 -2.92
N ALA A 396 33.78 18.62 -2.79
CA ALA A 396 32.93 19.03 -3.90
C ALA A 396 31.96 20.12 -3.44
N GLN A 397 31.72 21.15 -4.25
CA GLN A 397 30.63 22.10 -4.06
C GLN A 397 29.36 21.53 -4.71
N ILE A 398 28.29 21.42 -3.93
CA ILE A 398 26.96 21.01 -4.40
C ILE A 398 26.09 22.26 -4.53
N THR A 399 25.69 22.61 -5.74
CA THR A 399 24.91 23.82 -6.03
C THR A 399 23.48 23.46 -6.40
N ALA A 400 22.51 24.17 -5.82
CA ALA A 400 21.14 24.21 -6.29
C ALA A 400 20.85 25.59 -6.90
N SER A 401 20.17 25.63 -8.05
CA SER A 401 19.89 26.88 -8.76
C SER A 401 18.49 26.94 -9.37
N SER A 402 18.01 28.17 -9.56
CA SER A 402 16.82 28.55 -10.30
C SER A 402 17.06 29.90 -10.98
N SER A 403 16.08 30.44 -11.70
CA SER A 403 16.13 31.79 -12.24
C SER A 403 16.19 32.89 -11.15
N GLY A 404 15.85 32.56 -9.90
CA GLY A 404 15.96 33.43 -8.72
C GLY A 404 17.29 33.35 -7.97
N GLY A 405 18.32 32.75 -8.58
CA GLY A 405 19.66 32.62 -8.01
C GLY A 405 20.02 31.19 -7.60
N SER A 406 21.05 31.06 -6.77
CA SER A 406 21.62 29.76 -6.38
C SER A 406 22.20 29.79 -4.98
N ALA A 407 22.20 28.64 -4.32
CA ALA A 407 22.95 28.38 -3.09
C ALA A 407 23.84 27.15 -3.26
N ALA A 408 24.95 27.11 -2.52
CA ALA A 408 25.93 26.03 -2.57
C ALA A 408 26.19 25.44 -1.17
N CYS A 409 26.54 24.15 -1.13
CA CYS A 409 26.95 23.43 0.05
C CYS A 409 28.32 22.78 -0.18
N SER A 410 29.29 23.11 0.67
CA SER A 410 30.63 22.54 0.60
C SER A 410 30.65 21.15 1.25
N VAL A 411 30.77 20.10 0.43
CA VAL A 411 30.73 18.71 0.88
C VAL A 411 32.13 18.12 0.92
N THR A 412 32.57 17.74 2.11
CA THR A 412 33.79 16.97 2.34
C THR A 412 33.44 15.49 2.45
N VAL A 413 34.05 14.66 1.61
CA VAL A 413 33.92 13.20 1.67
C VAL A 413 35.12 12.63 2.41
N THR A 414 34.86 11.82 3.44
CA THR A 414 35.88 11.10 4.21
C THR A 414 35.96 9.63 3.78
N ALA A 415 36.94 8.88 4.30
CA ALA A 415 37.05 7.45 4.06
C ALA A 415 35.76 6.70 4.44
N ALA A 416 35.40 5.66 3.68
CA ALA A 416 34.23 4.84 3.95
C ALA A 416 34.31 4.17 5.34
N GLU A 417 33.17 4.10 6.05
CA GLU A 417 33.09 3.45 7.36
C GLU A 417 33.61 2.00 7.30
N PRO A 418 34.32 1.50 8.33
CA PRO A 418 34.81 0.13 8.35
C PRO A 418 33.66 -0.89 8.32
N VAL A 419 32.60 -0.61 9.08
CA VAL A 419 31.37 -1.40 9.12
C VAL A 419 30.19 -0.48 8.81
N ARG A 420 29.40 -0.81 7.79
CA ARG A 420 28.26 -0.02 7.31
C ARG A 420 27.07 -0.09 8.28
N THR A 421 26.85 -1.26 8.89
CA THR A 421 25.87 -1.47 9.95
C THR A 421 26.10 -2.79 10.69
N ALA A 422 25.57 -2.93 11.89
CA ALA A 422 25.53 -4.20 12.62
C ALA A 422 24.27 -4.31 13.51
N TYR A 423 23.82 -5.54 13.77
CA TYR A 423 22.70 -5.88 14.64
C TYR A 423 22.88 -7.28 15.23
N ALA A 424 22.03 -7.67 16.18
CA ALA A 424 21.99 -9.01 16.75
C ALA A 424 20.64 -9.68 16.45
N SER A 425 20.65 -11.00 16.27
CA SER A 425 19.45 -11.84 16.15
C SER A 425 19.58 -13.07 17.06
N PRO A 426 18.59 -13.38 17.92
CA PRO A 426 17.38 -12.56 18.14
C PRO A 426 17.70 -11.25 18.87
N ASN A 427 16.94 -10.20 18.58
CA ASN A 427 17.02 -8.87 19.21
C ASN A 427 16.63 -8.89 20.70
N VAL A 428 15.77 -9.85 21.06
CA VAL A 428 15.47 -10.26 22.44
C VAL A 428 15.77 -11.74 22.57
N ALA A 429 16.80 -12.07 23.36
CA ALA A 429 17.23 -13.43 23.65
C ALA A 429 16.77 -13.89 25.05
N SER A 430 16.82 -15.20 25.30
CA SER A 430 16.62 -15.79 26.62
C SER A 430 17.96 -16.09 27.30
N PRO A 431 18.04 -16.23 28.65
CA PRO A 431 19.27 -16.58 29.34
C PRO A 431 19.80 -17.94 28.87
N GLY A 432 21.10 -18.02 28.58
CA GLY A 432 21.71 -19.21 27.97
C GLY A 432 21.39 -19.40 26.47
N GLY A 433 20.66 -18.47 25.86
CA GLY A 433 20.37 -18.48 24.43
C GLY A 433 21.59 -18.13 23.57
N ALA A 434 21.67 -18.74 22.40
CA ALA A 434 22.64 -18.36 21.37
C ALA A 434 22.18 -17.11 20.61
N VAL A 435 23.04 -16.10 20.54
CA VAL A 435 22.83 -14.85 19.80
C VAL A 435 23.83 -14.76 18.66
N THR A 436 23.33 -14.47 17.46
CA THR A 436 24.15 -14.22 16.27
C THR A 436 24.28 -12.72 16.05
N PHE A 437 25.50 -12.21 16.20
CA PHE A 437 25.89 -10.87 15.80
C PHE A 437 26.14 -10.85 14.29
N VAL A 438 25.56 -9.86 13.62
CA VAL A 438 25.63 -9.67 12.17
C VAL A 438 26.20 -8.29 11.88
N ALA A 439 27.15 -8.21 10.97
CA ALA A 439 27.70 -6.94 10.47
C ALA A 439 27.70 -6.93 8.94
N VAL A 440 27.57 -5.74 8.34
CA VAL A 440 27.70 -5.54 6.90
C VAL A 440 28.84 -4.56 6.63
N THR A 441 29.76 -4.92 5.75
CA THR A 441 30.88 -4.08 5.31
C THR A 441 30.77 -3.78 3.82
N ASP A 442 31.62 -2.89 3.31
CA ASP A 442 31.91 -2.88 1.87
C ASP A 442 32.61 -4.18 1.42
N ALA A 443 32.76 -4.35 0.11
CA ALA A 443 33.36 -5.55 -0.47
C ALA A 443 34.89 -5.70 -0.23
N ARG A 444 35.59 -4.67 0.24
CA ARG A 444 37.07 -4.68 0.40
C ARG A 444 37.51 -5.39 1.67
N ARG A 445 36.73 -5.29 2.76
CA ARG A 445 37.08 -5.89 4.06
C ARG A 445 37.31 -7.40 3.97
N ASP A 446 38.28 -7.90 4.74
CA ASP A 446 38.71 -9.31 4.73
C ASP A 446 38.35 -10.08 6.02
N GLY A 447 37.88 -9.39 7.06
CA GLY A 447 37.44 -9.98 8.31
C GLY A 447 36.54 -9.06 9.13
N VAL A 448 35.84 -9.62 10.12
CA VAL A 448 35.08 -8.90 11.16
C VAL A 448 35.24 -9.58 12.53
N ARG A 449 35.29 -8.77 13.57
CA ARG A 449 35.17 -9.19 14.99
C ARG A 449 34.17 -8.31 15.73
N PHE A 450 33.44 -8.90 16.65
CA PHE A 450 32.51 -8.20 17.55
C PHE A 450 33.11 -8.17 18.95
N SER A 451 33.34 -6.98 19.50
CA SER A 451 33.63 -6.83 20.94
C SER A 451 32.31 -6.71 21.68
N VAL A 452 31.91 -7.75 22.41
CA VAL A 452 30.64 -7.81 23.15
C VAL A 452 30.90 -7.48 24.61
N ARG A 453 30.31 -6.38 25.10
CA ARG A 453 30.36 -5.98 26.50
C ARG A 453 29.21 -6.62 27.27
N PHE A 454 29.57 -7.32 28.33
CA PHE A 454 28.65 -8.05 29.22
C PHE A 454 28.14 -7.11 30.33
N PRO A 455 27.01 -7.44 31.00
CA PRO A 455 26.49 -6.67 32.13
C PRO A 455 27.46 -6.58 33.34
N ASP A 456 28.41 -7.52 33.45
CA ASP A 456 29.52 -7.50 34.42
C ASP A 456 30.62 -6.45 34.09
N GLY A 457 30.46 -5.72 32.98
CA GLY A 457 31.41 -4.73 32.47
C GLY A 457 32.52 -5.30 31.60
N GLN A 458 32.75 -6.62 31.60
CA GLN A 458 33.80 -7.28 30.82
C GLN A 458 33.48 -7.26 29.33
N SER A 459 34.53 -7.29 28.49
CA SER A 459 34.38 -7.37 27.03
C SER A 459 34.97 -8.67 26.50
N ARG A 460 34.21 -9.38 25.64
CA ARG A 460 34.61 -10.66 25.04
C ARG A 460 34.56 -10.54 23.52
N THR A 461 35.60 -11.02 22.84
CA THR A 461 35.67 -10.98 21.38
C THR A 461 34.97 -12.20 20.78
N VAL A 462 34.03 -11.96 19.86
CA VAL A 462 33.42 -12.97 19.00
C VAL A 462 33.93 -12.73 17.58
N ALA A 463 34.67 -13.68 17.01
CA ALA A 463 35.09 -13.61 15.61
C ALA A 463 33.90 -13.90 14.68
N ALA A 464 33.87 -13.30 13.48
CA ALA A 464 32.98 -13.76 12.43
C ALA A 464 33.50 -15.08 11.84
N ALA A 465 32.62 -16.06 11.64
CA ALA A 465 32.97 -17.38 11.08
C ALA A 465 33.21 -17.36 9.55
N GLY A 466 32.96 -16.21 8.91
CA GLY A 466 33.09 -16.00 7.47
C GLY A 466 32.15 -14.89 6.98
N CYS A 467 32.08 -14.70 5.66
CA CYS A 467 31.17 -13.74 5.03
C CYS A 467 30.35 -14.34 3.87
N THR A 468 29.20 -13.72 3.59
CA THR A 468 28.47 -13.89 2.34
C THR A 468 28.50 -12.57 1.57
N ALA A 469 28.96 -12.58 0.32
CA ALA A 469 28.88 -11.41 -0.55
C ALA A 469 27.44 -11.16 -0.98
N GLN A 470 27.03 -9.89 -1.05
CA GLN A 470 25.73 -9.45 -1.55
C GLN A 470 25.93 -8.25 -2.48
N THR A 471 25.00 -8.05 -3.43
CA THR A 471 24.95 -6.84 -4.26
C THR A 471 23.51 -6.38 -4.37
N THR A 472 23.26 -5.09 -4.20
CA THR A 472 21.93 -4.48 -4.33
C THR A 472 22.08 -3.12 -5.01
N ASP A 473 21.37 -2.90 -6.11
CA ASP A 473 21.38 -1.66 -6.92
C ASP A 473 22.80 -1.09 -7.16
N GLY A 474 23.72 -1.98 -7.56
CA GLY A 474 25.13 -1.69 -7.84
C GLY A 474 26.06 -1.65 -6.61
N VAL A 475 25.54 -1.62 -5.39
CA VAL A 475 26.34 -1.59 -4.16
C VAL A 475 26.71 -3.02 -3.73
N ALA A 476 28.00 -3.34 -3.79
CA ALA A 476 28.54 -4.63 -3.35
C ALA A 476 28.97 -4.58 -1.86
N THR A 477 28.49 -5.53 -1.07
CA THR A 477 28.73 -5.63 0.38
C THR A 477 29.12 -7.04 0.80
N LYS A 478 29.65 -7.20 2.02
CA LYS A 478 29.87 -8.50 2.67
C LYS A 478 29.12 -8.54 3.99
N VAL A 479 28.31 -9.59 4.18
CA VAL A 479 27.59 -9.89 5.42
C VAL A 479 28.38 -10.88 6.25
N TRP A 480 28.76 -10.48 7.46
CA TRP A 480 29.57 -11.24 8.41
C TRP A 480 28.72 -11.72 9.58
N LYS A 481 28.97 -12.92 10.09
CA LYS A 481 28.23 -13.49 11.23
C LYS A 481 29.16 -14.14 12.25
N GLY A 482 28.96 -13.82 13.53
CA GLY A 482 29.59 -14.49 14.67
C GLY A 482 28.53 -14.80 15.73
N THR A 483 28.67 -15.89 16.46
CA THR A 483 27.64 -16.37 17.41
C THR A 483 28.25 -16.64 18.78
N ALA A 484 27.55 -16.24 19.85
CA ALA A 484 27.92 -16.58 21.23
C ALA A 484 26.69 -16.88 22.08
N VAL A 485 26.87 -17.59 23.19
CA VAL A 485 25.84 -17.79 24.21
C VAL A 485 25.93 -16.68 25.25
N LEU A 486 24.79 -16.04 25.55
CA LEU A 486 24.70 -14.98 26.55
C LEU A 486 24.02 -15.54 27.82
N PRO A 487 24.75 -15.75 28.93
CA PRO A 487 24.29 -16.63 30.00
C PRO A 487 23.27 -15.97 30.95
N SER A 488 23.39 -14.67 31.20
CA SER A 488 22.57 -13.91 32.16
C SER A 488 21.70 -12.86 31.47
N ALA A 489 20.57 -12.53 32.11
CA ALA A 489 19.71 -11.44 31.67
C ALA A 489 20.41 -10.08 31.77
N GLY A 490 20.03 -9.13 30.92
CA GLY A 490 20.59 -7.78 30.87
C GLY A 490 20.78 -7.25 29.44
N LEU A 491 21.24 -6.02 29.34
CA LEU A 491 21.59 -5.38 28.07
C LEU A 491 23.08 -5.62 27.74
N TYR A 492 23.34 -6.19 26.57
CA TYR A 492 24.69 -6.43 26.06
C TYR A 492 24.92 -5.49 24.87
N SER A 493 25.80 -4.50 25.05
CA SER A 493 26.26 -3.66 23.94
C SER A 493 27.43 -4.32 23.23
N PHE A 494 27.54 -4.13 21.91
CA PHE A 494 28.68 -4.66 21.16
C PHE A 494 29.10 -3.73 20.03
N THR A 495 30.38 -3.77 19.68
CA THR A 495 30.93 -3.02 18.55
C THR A 495 31.53 -3.99 17.54
N ALA A 496 31.05 -3.92 16.30
CA ALA A 496 31.61 -4.64 15.17
C ALA A 496 32.76 -3.83 14.55
N PHE A 497 33.94 -4.43 14.48
CA PHE A 497 35.14 -3.91 13.81
C PHE A 497 35.45 -4.80 12.61
N SER A 498 35.95 -4.21 11.52
CA SER A 498 36.37 -4.95 10.31
C SER A 498 37.87 -4.88 10.10
N SER A 499 38.44 -5.76 9.29
CA SER A 499 39.83 -5.69 8.85
C SER A 499 39.98 -5.42 7.35
N GLU A 500 41.14 -4.86 6.98
CA GLU A 500 41.60 -4.64 5.60
C GLU A 500 43.12 -4.81 5.60
N GLY A 501 43.65 -5.78 4.85
CA GLY A 501 45.03 -6.26 5.00
C GLY A 501 45.26 -7.05 6.29
N GLY A 502 44.21 -7.68 6.85
CA GLY A 502 44.24 -8.36 8.15
C GLY A 502 44.34 -7.43 9.39
N ALA A 503 44.63 -6.14 9.21
CA ALA A 503 44.64 -5.15 10.27
C ALA A 503 43.22 -4.69 10.62
N PHE A 504 42.81 -4.78 11.88
CA PHE A 504 41.48 -4.36 12.34
C PHE A 504 41.36 -2.83 12.51
N SER A 505 40.20 -2.29 12.16
CA SER A 505 39.86 -0.88 12.32
C SER A 505 39.82 -0.43 13.79
N GLY A 506 40.27 0.80 14.06
CA GLY A 506 40.15 1.42 15.38
C GLY A 506 38.72 1.92 15.70
N THR A 507 37.89 2.12 14.68
CA THR A 507 36.47 2.45 14.79
C THR A 507 35.60 1.31 14.27
N GLY A 508 34.31 1.33 14.60
CA GLY A 508 33.37 0.25 14.25
C GLY A 508 31.92 0.67 14.43
N PHE A 509 30.99 -0.22 14.08
CA PHE A 509 29.55 0.03 14.28
C PHE A 509 29.08 -0.59 15.59
N SER A 510 28.54 0.23 16.49
CA SER A 510 28.00 -0.24 17.77
C SER A 510 26.49 -0.52 17.68
N SER A 511 26.09 -1.72 18.09
CA SER A 511 24.69 -2.15 18.28
C SER A 511 24.56 -2.88 19.62
N ASP A 512 23.40 -3.47 19.91
CA ASP A 512 23.06 -3.96 21.25
C ASP A 512 21.92 -4.99 21.22
N VAL A 513 21.95 -5.93 22.17
CA VAL A 513 20.97 -7.01 22.33
C VAL A 513 20.47 -7.10 23.77
N LEU A 514 19.18 -7.35 23.95
CA LEU A 514 18.59 -7.59 25.26
C LEU A 514 18.49 -9.10 25.51
N VAL A 515 19.01 -9.57 26.63
CA VAL A 515 18.67 -10.88 27.18
C VAL A 515 17.60 -10.67 28.24
N ALA A 516 16.39 -11.16 27.99
CA ALA A 516 15.29 -11.11 28.94
C ALA A 516 15.55 -12.02 30.15
N THR A 517 14.85 -11.79 31.26
CA THR A 517 14.90 -12.61 32.48
C THR A 517 14.30 -14.00 32.31
N GLN A 518 13.44 -14.21 31.31
CA GLN A 518 12.73 -15.47 31.06
C GLN A 518 12.35 -15.61 29.57
N ALA A 519 11.95 -16.82 29.15
CA ALA A 519 11.78 -17.21 27.74
C ALA A 519 10.32 -17.23 27.23
N GLY A 520 9.33 -17.02 28.11
CA GLY A 520 7.91 -17.13 27.81
C GLY A 520 7.31 -15.85 27.23
N GLY A 521 6.87 -15.90 25.98
CA GLY A 521 6.32 -14.73 25.27
C GLY A 521 5.11 -14.06 25.94
N SER A 522 4.34 -14.82 26.72
CA SER A 522 3.15 -14.39 27.46
C SER A 522 3.39 -14.10 28.96
N VAL A 523 4.59 -14.39 29.48
CA VAL A 523 4.89 -14.20 30.91
C VAL A 523 5.16 -12.73 31.20
N THR A 524 4.44 -12.17 32.17
CA THR A 524 4.42 -10.75 32.53
C THR A 524 5.42 -10.45 33.64
N THR A 525 6.24 -9.42 33.44
CA THR A 525 7.31 -8.99 34.38
C THR A 525 7.51 -7.47 34.30
N ALA A 526 8.13 -6.86 35.31
CA ALA A 526 8.50 -5.44 35.32
C ALA A 526 9.86 -5.14 34.62
N GLU A 527 10.38 -6.09 33.83
CA GLU A 527 11.64 -5.92 33.08
C GLU A 527 11.48 -4.96 31.89
N GLN A 528 12.59 -4.38 31.42
CA GLN A 528 12.58 -3.59 30.20
C GLN A 528 12.32 -4.47 28.96
N ARG A 529 11.54 -3.94 28.01
CA ARG A 529 11.11 -4.62 26.78
C ARG A 529 11.69 -3.97 25.52
N ARG A 530 11.75 -4.77 24.45
CA ARG A 530 12.12 -4.42 23.06
C ARG A 530 11.27 -5.23 22.09
N ALA A 531 11.32 -4.95 20.80
CA ALA A 531 10.60 -5.75 19.80
C ALA A 531 11.35 -7.05 19.49
N SER A 532 10.65 -8.18 19.48
CA SER A 532 11.21 -9.46 19.07
C SER A 532 11.35 -9.58 17.55
N ASP A 533 12.21 -10.49 17.08
CA ASP A 533 12.36 -10.79 15.65
C ASP A 533 11.03 -11.21 14.99
N LYS A 534 10.06 -11.75 15.74
CA LYS A 534 8.72 -12.06 15.20
C LYS A 534 7.97 -10.80 14.79
N MET A 535 7.93 -9.80 15.66
CA MET A 535 7.27 -8.53 15.36
C MET A 535 8.07 -7.68 14.36
N LEU A 536 9.39 -7.67 14.45
CA LEU A 536 10.24 -7.02 13.44
C LEU A 536 9.97 -7.60 12.03
N ASN A 537 9.72 -8.91 11.93
CA ASN A 537 9.27 -9.55 10.68
C ASN A 537 7.85 -9.13 10.25
N LEU A 538 6.91 -8.86 11.16
CA LEU A 538 5.59 -8.34 10.83
C LEU A 538 5.65 -6.89 10.35
N ILE A 539 6.38 -6.03 11.06
CA ILE A 539 6.65 -4.64 10.64
C ILE A 539 7.27 -4.63 9.24
N ALA A 540 8.34 -5.40 9.01
CA ALA A 540 8.99 -5.53 7.71
C ALA A 540 8.04 -5.98 6.56
N ARG A 541 7.01 -6.78 6.86
CA ARG A 541 5.97 -7.19 5.91
C ARG A 541 4.88 -6.14 5.69
N TRP A 542 4.61 -5.29 6.68
CA TRP A 542 3.62 -4.22 6.59
C TRP A 542 4.15 -2.95 5.94
N GLU A 543 5.39 -2.54 6.23
CA GLU A 543 6.02 -1.37 5.56
C GLU A 543 6.44 -1.69 4.11
N GLY A 544 6.79 -2.95 3.83
CA GLY A 544 7.47 -3.34 2.60
C GLY A 544 8.95 -2.96 2.58
N TYR A 545 9.67 -3.41 1.56
CA TYR A 545 11.12 -3.18 1.40
C TYR A 545 11.41 -2.29 0.19
N SER A 546 12.08 -1.16 0.42
CA SER A 546 12.77 -0.41 -0.64
C SER A 546 14.27 -0.38 -0.41
N ALA A 547 15.05 -0.77 -1.42
CA ALA A 547 16.50 -0.66 -1.39
C ALA A 547 16.95 0.81 -1.53
N ALA A 548 16.39 1.51 -2.52
CA ALA A 548 16.64 2.93 -2.77
C ALA A 548 15.67 3.83 -2.00
N VAL A 549 16.08 5.09 -1.78
CA VAL A 549 15.24 6.14 -1.20
C VAL A 549 14.09 6.53 -2.13
N TYR A 550 12.90 6.72 -1.56
CA TYR A 550 11.70 7.17 -2.27
C TYR A 550 10.98 8.30 -1.51
N ASP A 551 10.16 9.07 -2.22
CA ASP A 551 9.24 10.06 -1.62
C ASP A 551 8.03 9.33 -1.01
N ASP A 552 7.74 9.54 0.27
CA ASP A 552 6.46 9.10 0.85
C ASP A 552 5.29 9.90 0.27
N GLU A 553 4.44 9.23 -0.52
CA GLU A 553 3.26 9.81 -1.18
C GLU A 553 2.14 10.22 -0.20
N LEU A 554 2.12 9.68 1.02
CA LEU A 554 1.13 10.03 2.04
C LEU A 554 1.50 11.31 2.81
N ALA A 555 2.76 11.72 2.75
CA ALA A 555 3.24 12.96 3.36
C ALA A 555 3.16 14.13 2.37
N SER A 556 2.40 15.18 2.71
CA SER A 556 2.32 16.43 1.94
C SER A 556 3.68 17.14 1.74
N SER A 557 4.68 16.75 2.53
CA SER A 557 6.06 17.23 2.50
C SER A 557 7.04 16.33 1.74
N ARG A 558 6.60 15.19 1.16
CA ARG A 558 7.42 14.17 0.47
C ARG A 558 8.62 13.73 1.30
N ILE A 559 8.37 12.92 2.33
CA ILE A 559 9.40 12.52 3.29
C ILE A 559 10.29 11.42 2.68
N PRO A 560 11.62 11.64 2.58
CA PRO A 560 12.52 10.61 2.07
C PRO A 560 12.54 9.37 2.96
N THR A 561 12.27 8.21 2.38
CA THR A 561 12.07 6.95 3.09
C THR A 561 12.88 5.83 2.44
N VAL A 562 13.44 4.91 3.25
CA VAL A 562 14.23 3.76 2.76
C VAL A 562 13.99 2.52 3.61
N GLY A 563 14.39 1.34 3.12
CA GLY A 563 14.34 0.09 3.87
C GLY A 563 12.90 -0.32 4.19
N TYR A 564 12.63 -0.52 5.48
CA TYR A 564 11.30 -0.84 6.01
C TYR A 564 10.66 0.42 6.65
N GLY A 565 10.21 1.37 5.82
CA GLY A 565 9.54 2.60 6.28
C GLY A 565 10.43 3.58 7.07
N CYS A 566 11.75 3.53 6.92
CA CYS A 566 12.67 4.40 7.67
C CYS A 566 12.78 5.79 7.03
N THR A 567 12.01 6.74 7.56
CA THR A 567 11.96 8.16 7.16
C THR A 567 13.20 8.98 7.58
N TYR A 568 13.50 10.06 6.86
CA TYR A 568 14.60 10.99 7.16
C TYR A 568 14.18 12.47 7.11
N GLY A 569 14.76 13.28 8.01
CA GLY A 569 14.68 14.75 7.99
C GLY A 569 15.82 15.39 7.18
N ALA A 570 15.74 16.70 6.98
CA ALA A 570 16.79 17.46 6.30
C ALA A 570 18.16 17.31 6.99
N ASN A 571 19.22 17.31 6.19
CA ASN A 571 20.62 17.06 6.59
C ASN A 571 20.91 15.65 7.12
N ALA A 572 19.97 14.70 7.03
CA ALA A 572 20.23 13.32 7.40
C ALA A 572 21.28 12.68 6.49
N VAL A 573 22.23 11.96 7.10
CA VAL A 573 23.26 11.16 6.43
C VAL A 573 22.96 9.67 6.66
N PHE A 574 22.77 8.92 5.57
CA PHE A 574 22.33 7.53 5.60
C PHE A 574 23.03 6.70 4.51
N TYR A 575 22.81 5.38 4.51
CA TYR A 575 23.16 4.53 3.37
C TYR A 575 21.94 4.40 2.46
N ASN A 576 22.10 4.71 1.19
CA ASN A 576 21.12 4.42 0.13
C ASN A 576 21.44 3.07 -0.53
N ASN A 577 20.53 2.55 -1.36
CA ASN A 577 20.68 1.27 -2.07
C ASN A 577 20.98 0.11 -1.10
N LEU A 578 20.21 0.04 -0.01
CA LEU A 578 20.37 -0.92 1.08
C LEU A 578 20.02 -2.33 0.63
N SER A 579 20.87 -3.31 0.94
CA SER A 579 20.45 -4.72 0.95
C SER A 579 19.37 -4.96 2.01
N GLN A 580 18.59 -6.04 1.88
CA GLN A 580 17.62 -6.45 2.92
C GLN A 580 18.27 -6.65 4.30
N THR A 581 19.52 -7.10 4.34
CA THR A 581 20.32 -7.23 5.56
C THR A 581 20.55 -5.88 6.24
N GLU A 582 20.84 -4.84 5.46
CA GLU A 582 21.06 -3.48 5.98
C GLU A 582 19.75 -2.78 6.33
N ALA A 583 18.70 -2.97 5.54
CA ALA A 583 17.35 -2.48 5.85
C ALA A 583 16.80 -3.08 7.15
N TRP A 584 17.04 -4.38 7.38
CA TRP A 584 16.70 -5.04 8.64
C TRP A 584 17.51 -4.47 9.81
N SER A 585 18.83 -4.33 9.64
CA SER A 585 19.70 -3.71 10.65
C SER A 585 19.26 -2.28 11.00
N LEU A 586 18.84 -1.50 10.00
CA LEU A 586 18.31 -0.15 10.17
C LEU A 586 16.99 -0.16 10.98
N LEU A 587 16.07 -1.09 10.67
CA LEU A 587 14.82 -1.27 11.40
C LEU A 587 15.07 -1.64 12.88
N VAL A 588 15.92 -2.63 13.14
CA VAL A 588 16.32 -3.07 14.50
C VAL A 588 16.92 -1.90 15.29
N ASN A 589 17.96 -1.25 14.74
CA ASN A 589 18.65 -0.17 15.44
C ASN A 589 17.74 1.06 15.63
N ARG A 590 16.83 1.37 14.69
CA ARG A 590 15.84 2.45 14.85
C ARG A 590 14.85 2.13 15.96
N ILE A 591 14.23 0.95 15.96
CA ILE A 591 13.25 0.57 17.00
C ILE A 591 13.90 0.54 18.39
N ASN A 592 15.11 -0.02 18.52
CA ASN A 592 15.82 -0.11 19.80
C ASN A 592 16.24 1.25 20.39
N ARG A 593 16.51 2.26 19.56
CA ARG A 593 17.20 3.51 19.97
C ARG A 593 16.37 4.78 19.84
N SER A 594 15.34 4.78 19.00
CA SER A 594 14.37 5.88 18.93
C SER A 594 13.34 5.77 20.07
N SER A 595 12.50 6.80 20.20
CA SER A 595 11.57 6.96 21.32
C SER A 595 10.57 5.82 21.51
N TYR A 596 10.34 4.97 20.50
CA TYR A 596 9.47 3.79 20.59
C TYR A 596 9.82 2.89 21.80
N THR A 597 11.09 2.50 21.92
CA THR A 597 11.55 1.61 23.01
C THR A 597 11.64 2.36 24.34
N SER A 598 12.14 3.60 24.37
CA SER A 598 12.27 4.33 25.64
C SER A 598 10.92 4.74 26.23
N GLU A 599 9.97 5.18 25.41
CA GLU A 599 8.64 5.59 25.88
C GLU A 599 7.78 4.41 26.33
N LEU A 600 7.89 3.24 25.68
CA LEU A 600 7.24 2.03 26.17
C LEU A 600 7.76 1.67 27.56
N ASN A 601 9.08 1.64 27.74
CA ASN A 601 9.68 1.32 29.03
C ASN A 601 9.39 2.38 30.10
N ARG A 602 9.28 3.66 29.72
CA ARG A 602 8.82 4.74 30.60
C ARG A 602 7.35 4.55 31.01
N MET A 603 6.48 4.11 30.11
CA MET A 603 5.08 3.80 30.42
C MET A 603 4.96 2.57 31.33
N ILE A 604 5.78 1.53 31.13
CA ILE A 604 5.86 0.36 32.01
C ILE A 604 6.22 0.81 33.44
N ALA A 605 7.28 1.60 33.59
CA ALA A 605 7.73 2.10 34.89
C ALA A 605 6.70 3.02 35.57
N ASN A 606 6.18 4.01 34.85
CA ASN A 606 5.23 5.01 35.35
C ASN A 606 3.95 4.39 35.93
N ASN A 607 3.46 3.29 35.35
CA ASN A 607 2.21 2.63 35.74
C ASN A 607 2.44 1.28 36.46
N ARG A 608 3.69 0.99 36.87
CA ARG A 608 4.09 -0.27 37.55
C ARG A 608 3.69 -1.55 36.81
N PHE A 609 3.53 -1.49 35.48
CA PHE A 609 2.99 -2.60 34.69
C PHE A 609 3.92 -3.83 34.73
N ARG A 610 3.33 -5.01 34.94
CA ARG A 610 3.96 -6.27 34.51
C ARG A 610 3.54 -6.54 33.07
N MET A 611 4.49 -6.51 32.14
CA MET A 611 4.25 -6.62 30.70
C MET A 611 4.94 -7.86 30.12
N SER A 612 4.25 -8.58 29.22
CA SER A 612 4.81 -9.71 28.48
C SER A 612 5.49 -9.27 27.17
N GLN A 613 6.30 -10.15 26.59
CA GLN A 613 6.99 -9.86 25.33
C GLN A 613 6.00 -9.65 24.17
N ASN A 614 4.92 -10.43 24.12
CA ASN A 614 3.86 -10.26 23.12
C ASN A 614 3.20 -8.87 23.20
N GLN A 615 2.95 -8.37 24.42
CA GLN A 615 2.31 -7.06 24.62
C GLN A 615 3.24 -5.91 24.24
N ALA A 616 4.53 -6.03 24.55
CA ALA A 616 5.53 -5.08 24.09
C ALA A 616 5.69 -5.07 22.56
N ASP A 617 5.66 -6.24 21.92
CA ASP A 617 5.73 -6.38 20.46
C ASP A 617 4.58 -5.62 19.77
N CYS A 618 3.33 -5.84 20.21
CA CYS A 618 2.16 -5.07 19.74
C CYS A 618 2.40 -3.56 19.85
N LEU A 619 2.73 -3.10 21.05
CA LEU A 619 2.86 -1.67 21.35
C LEU A 619 4.01 -1.04 20.55
N LEU A 620 5.13 -1.74 20.33
CA LEU A 620 6.25 -1.22 19.54
C LEU A 620 5.93 -1.12 18.05
N SER A 621 5.15 -2.05 17.47
CA SER A 621 4.67 -1.89 16.07
C SER A 621 3.65 -0.76 15.93
N PHE A 622 2.74 -0.63 16.91
CA PHE A 622 1.81 0.49 16.99
C PHE A 622 2.57 1.82 17.01
N ALA A 623 3.51 1.98 17.96
CA ALA A 623 4.32 3.19 18.11
C ALA A 623 5.24 3.45 16.91
N TYR A 624 5.76 2.43 16.23
CA TYR A 624 6.53 2.61 15.00
C TYR A 624 5.67 3.28 13.90
N ASN A 625 4.39 2.92 13.83
CA ASN A 625 3.46 3.36 12.79
C ASN A 625 2.73 4.68 13.08
N VAL A 626 2.37 4.96 14.34
CA VAL A 626 1.65 6.21 14.72
C VAL A 626 2.47 7.18 15.56
N GLY A 627 3.67 6.79 15.99
CA GLY A 627 4.51 7.55 16.92
C GLY A 627 4.33 7.13 18.39
N SER A 628 5.39 7.29 19.19
CA SER A 628 5.43 6.83 20.58
C SER A 628 4.80 7.80 21.61
N GLY A 629 4.40 9.00 21.19
CA GLY A 629 3.93 10.06 22.10
C GLY A 629 2.68 9.70 22.90
N TYR A 630 1.86 8.77 22.40
CA TYR A 630 0.63 8.35 23.07
C TYR A 630 0.86 7.60 24.38
N PHE A 631 2.02 6.96 24.57
CA PHE A 631 2.33 6.16 25.77
C PHE A 631 2.43 6.98 27.06
N ASN A 632 2.95 8.21 26.98
CA ASN A 632 3.14 9.08 28.15
C ASN A 632 2.66 10.53 27.89
N GLY A 633 1.87 10.74 26.84
CA GLY A 633 1.25 12.04 26.55
C GLY A 633 0.25 12.46 27.63
N ALA A 634 0.08 13.76 27.81
CA ALA A 634 -0.78 14.34 28.85
C ALA A 634 -2.26 13.97 28.67
N GLN A 635 -2.75 13.88 27.42
CA GLN A 635 -4.03 13.26 27.13
C GLN A 635 -3.88 11.73 27.22
N GLU A 636 -4.66 11.11 28.11
CA GLU A 636 -4.70 9.66 28.25
C GLU A 636 -5.61 9.01 27.19
N MET A 637 -4.99 8.26 26.29
CA MET A 637 -5.70 7.47 25.27
C MET A 637 -6.40 6.25 25.88
N ASP A 638 -7.51 5.85 25.28
CA ASP A 638 -8.41 4.83 25.83
C ASP A 638 -7.71 3.46 26.00
N PHE A 639 -6.79 3.09 25.10
CA PHE A 639 -5.99 1.86 25.26
C PHE A 639 -5.12 1.85 26.54
N ARG A 640 -4.61 3.02 26.97
CA ARG A 640 -3.88 3.15 28.25
C ARG A 640 -4.82 3.03 29.44
N ARG A 641 -6.05 3.54 29.35
CA ARG A 641 -7.05 3.44 30.42
C ARG A 641 -7.46 1.98 30.62
N ILE A 642 -7.71 1.25 29.52
CA ILE A 642 -7.94 -0.20 29.55
C ILE A 642 -6.73 -0.96 30.15
N MET A 643 -5.50 -0.55 29.83
CA MET A 643 -4.28 -1.14 30.42
C MET A 643 -4.14 -0.85 31.93
N LYS A 644 -4.55 0.33 32.42
CA LYS A 644 -4.57 0.64 33.86
C LYS A 644 -5.60 -0.19 34.62
N ASN A 645 -6.77 -0.42 34.05
CA ASN A 645 -7.82 -1.27 34.61
C ASN A 645 -7.39 -2.75 34.75
N ALA A 646 -6.30 -3.16 34.08
CA ALA A 646 -5.72 -4.51 34.18
C ALA A 646 -4.91 -4.69 35.49
N VAL A 647 -5.63 -4.86 36.59
CA VAL A 647 -5.10 -5.29 37.89
C VAL A 647 -5.38 -6.77 38.14
N VAL A 648 -4.53 -7.43 38.92
CA VAL A 648 -4.91 -8.67 39.60
C VAL A 648 -6.06 -8.33 40.56
N PRO A 649 -7.25 -8.94 40.42
CA PRO A 649 -8.41 -8.56 41.21
C PRO A 649 -8.20 -8.92 42.69
N PRO A 650 -8.59 -8.04 43.63
CA PRO A 650 -8.60 -8.38 45.05
C PRO A 650 -9.66 -9.46 45.32
N ALA A 651 -9.48 -10.23 46.39
CA ALA A 651 -10.54 -11.07 46.92
C ALA A 651 -11.67 -10.19 47.47
N ILE A 652 -12.92 -10.46 47.08
CA ILE A 652 -14.11 -9.74 47.54
C ILE A 652 -14.97 -10.72 48.35
N PRO A 653 -14.90 -10.71 49.70
CA PRO A 653 -15.74 -11.54 50.55
C PRO A 653 -17.23 -11.32 50.30
N ALA A 654 -18.03 -12.39 50.45
CA ALA A 654 -19.48 -12.31 50.34
C ALA A 654 -20.07 -11.27 51.31
N GLY A 655 -20.91 -10.37 50.80
CA GLY A 655 -21.49 -9.26 51.57
C GLY A 655 -20.62 -8.00 51.67
N SER A 656 -19.39 -7.99 51.13
CA SER A 656 -18.55 -6.79 51.01
C SER A 656 -18.63 -6.15 49.62
N SER A 657 -18.08 -4.94 49.47
CA SER A 657 -17.84 -4.31 48.17
C SER A 657 -16.50 -3.58 48.14
N VAL A 658 -15.92 -3.45 46.94
CA VAL A 658 -14.78 -2.58 46.63
C VAL A 658 -15.30 -1.43 45.78
N ARG A 659 -15.01 -0.18 46.16
CA ARG A 659 -15.41 0.99 45.34
C ARG A 659 -14.64 1.00 44.03
N ALA A 660 -15.33 1.37 42.95
CA ALA A 660 -14.74 1.54 41.63
C ALA A 660 -15.43 2.66 40.84
N THR A 661 -14.84 3.02 39.71
CA THR A 661 -15.37 4.01 38.78
C THR A 661 -15.39 3.44 37.37
N VAL A 662 -16.50 3.64 36.65
CA VAL A 662 -16.61 3.33 35.22
C VAL A 662 -15.76 4.32 34.43
N THR A 663 -14.81 3.84 33.64
CA THR A 663 -13.75 4.65 33.00
C THR A 663 -14.03 5.04 31.55
N MET A 664 -15.01 4.38 30.93
CA MET A 664 -15.54 4.62 29.58
C MET A 664 -16.98 4.14 29.54
N ASN A 665 -17.82 4.71 28.67
CA ASN A 665 -19.23 4.31 28.55
C ASN A 665 -19.32 2.81 28.22
N ALA A 666 -20.08 2.06 29.01
CA ALA A 666 -20.17 0.61 28.92
C ALA A 666 -21.57 0.11 29.30
N ALA A 667 -22.07 -0.91 28.62
CA ALA A 667 -23.33 -1.54 28.98
C ALA A 667 -23.18 -2.39 30.25
N LEU A 668 -24.14 -2.26 31.18
CA LEU A 668 -24.35 -3.21 32.27
C LEU A 668 -25.01 -4.47 31.68
N HIS A 669 -24.45 -5.64 31.95
CA HIS A 669 -24.89 -6.91 31.39
C HIS A 669 -25.54 -7.82 32.44
N GLY A 670 -26.48 -8.67 32.01
CA GLY A 670 -27.10 -9.69 32.86
C GLY A 670 -26.17 -10.86 33.25
N ASP A 671 -25.14 -11.14 32.43
CA ASP A 671 -24.10 -12.15 32.71
C ASP A 671 -22.76 -11.72 32.09
N ARG A 672 -21.69 -12.49 32.33
CA ARG A 672 -20.28 -12.21 32.00
C ARG A 672 -19.94 -12.38 30.51
N SER A 673 -20.74 -11.78 29.64
CA SER A 673 -20.52 -11.77 28.20
C SER A 673 -21.10 -10.50 27.55
N ASN A 674 -20.33 -9.92 26.63
CA ASN A 674 -20.80 -8.82 25.76
C ASN A 674 -21.96 -9.25 24.85
N SER A 675 -22.23 -10.56 24.72
CA SER A 675 -23.38 -11.12 23.98
C SER A 675 -24.60 -11.43 24.86
N SER A 676 -24.54 -11.16 26.17
CA SER A 676 -25.69 -11.29 27.07
C SER A 676 -26.57 -10.05 27.00
N ALA A 677 -27.80 -10.13 27.51
CA ALA A 677 -28.72 -9.00 27.53
C ALA A 677 -28.09 -7.80 28.27
N GLY A 678 -28.00 -6.67 27.57
CA GLY A 678 -27.72 -5.37 28.19
C GLY A 678 -28.93 -4.93 29.01
N LEU A 679 -28.68 -4.50 30.25
CA LEU A 679 -29.68 -3.99 31.18
C LEU A 679 -29.85 -2.49 30.99
N GLU A 680 -28.75 -1.75 30.89
CA GLU A 680 -28.69 -0.31 30.59
C GLU A 680 -27.26 0.12 30.19
N ASP A 681 -27.11 1.32 29.63
CA ASP A 681 -25.82 1.96 29.39
C ASP A 681 -25.34 2.74 30.63
N VAL A 682 -24.10 2.50 31.05
CA VAL A 682 -23.47 3.17 32.20
C VAL A 682 -22.40 4.15 31.70
N SER A 683 -22.58 5.43 32.05
CA SER A 683 -21.66 6.51 31.66
C SER A 683 -20.28 6.41 32.30
N SER A 684 -19.26 6.89 31.59
CA SER A 684 -17.95 7.17 32.18
C SER A 684 -18.07 8.18 33.33
N GLY A 685 -17.31 7.95 34.40
CA GLY A 685 -17.36 8.69 35.66
C GLY A 685 -18.36 8.14 36.68
N THR A 686 -19.24 7.19 36.32
CA THR A 686 -20.19 6.61 37.29
C THR A 686 -19.46 5.83 38.39
N PRO A 687 -19.66 6.16 39.68
CA PRO A 687 -19.15 5.37 40.79
C PRO A 687 -19.99 4.11 40.99
N VAL A 688 -19.34 2.98 41.30
CA VAL A 688 -19.99 1.68 41.48
C VAL A 688 -19.38 0.92 42.66
N ASP A 689 -20.19 0.08 43.31
CA ASP A 689 -19.75 -0.91 44.27
C ASP A 689 -19.47 -2.23 43.54
N VAL A 690 -18.22 -2.67 43.45
CA VAL A 690 -17.87 -4.01 42.96
C VAL A 690 -18.15 -5.02 44.06
N THR A 691 -19.13 -5.89 43.86
CA THR A 691 -19.59 -6.90 44.83
C THR A 691 -19.06 -8.31 44.53
N GLY A 692 -18.43 -8.52 43.37
CA GLY A 692 -17.86 -9.78 42.95
C GLY A 692 -17.05 -9.65 41.67
N SER A 693 -16.39 -10.73 41.25
CA SER A 693 -15.63 -10.77 40.00
C SER A 693 -15.58 -12.17 39.40
N ASP A 694 -15.35 -12.23 38.08
CA ASP A 694 -14.98 -13.46 37.38
C ASP A 694 -13.77 -13.18 36.48
N PHE A 695 -12.69 -13.91 36.72
CA PHE A 695 -11.45 -13.89 35.94
C PHE A 695 -10.98 -15.33 35.67
N SER A 696 -11.93 -16.27 35.52
CA SER A 696 -11.67 -17.66 35.12
C SER A 696 -10.96 -17.75 33.76
N ASP A 697 -11.21 -16.80 32.87
CA ASP A 697 -10.27 -16.36 31.84
C ASP A 697 -9.85 -14.91 32.15
N THR A 698 -8.56 -14.67 32.40
CA THR A 698 -8.05 -13.32 32.71
C THR A 698 -8.13 -12.36 31.52
N LYS A 699 -8.25 -12.88 30.29
CA LYS A 699 -8.47 -12.10 29.06
C LYS A 699 -9.95 -11.78 28.83
N ASN A 700 -10.88 -12.43 29.53
CA ASN A 700 -12.31 -12.12 29.55
C ASN A 700 -12.77 -11.86 31.00
N GLY A 701 -12.07 -10.96 31.70
CA GLY A 701 -12.42 -10.57 33.07
C GLY A 701 -13.70 -9.71 33.15
N TRP A 702 -14.48 -9.91 34.22
CA TRP A 702 -15.71 -9.18 34.53
C TRP A 702 -15.81 -8.85 36.02
N TYR A 703 -16.46 -7.74 36.33
CA TYR A 703 -16.81 -7.33 37.69
C TYR A 703 -18.33 -7.34 37.85
N GLN A 704 -18.82 -7.96 38.93
CA GLN A 704 -20.20 -7.79 39.35
C GLN A 704 -20.28 -6.47 40.11
N VAL A 705 -21.21 -5.60 39.72
CA VAL A 705 -21.35 -4.26 40.27
C VAL A 705 -22.76 -3.98 40.77
N ARG A 706 -22.85 -3.07 41.75
CA ARG A 706 -24.06 -2.36 42.15
C ARG A 706 -23.92 -0.88 41.75
N LEU A 707 -24.92 -0.36 41.05
CA LEU A 707 -25.02 1.04 40.64
C LEU A 707 -25.59 1.93 41.77
N PRO A 708 -25.46 3.27 41.68
CA PRO A 708 -25.98 4.19 42.69
C PRO A 708 -27.51 4.15 42.91
N ASP A 709 -28.28 3.63 41.95
CA ASP A 709 -29.72 3.41 42.06
C ASP A 709 -30.10 2.04 42.65
N GLY A 710 -29.11 1.24 43.03
CA GLY A 710 -29.28 -0.08 43.64
C GLY A 710 -29.37 -1.24 42.64
N LYS A 711 -29.43 -1.00 41.32
CA LYS A 711 -29.39 -2.08 40.32
C LYS A 711 -28.08 -2.85 40.39
N THR A 712 -28.10 -4.12 39.97
CA THR A 712 -26.91 -4.97 39.90
C THR A 712 -26.79 -5.68 38.57
N GLY A 713 -25.56 -5.96 38.17
CA GLY A 713 -25.22 -6.64 36.92
C GLY A 713 -23.71 -6.76 36.75
N TRP A 714 -23.25 -7.03 35.53
CA TRP A 714 -21.85 -7.26 35.20
C TRP A 714 -21.30 -6.17 34.28
N LEU A 715 -20.09 -5.69 34.57
CA LEU A 715 -19.30 -4.82 33.70
C LEU A 715 -18.01 -5.51 33.27
N ASN A 716 -17.63 -5.31 32.01
CA ASN A 716 -16.38 -5.79 31.44
C ASN A 716 -15.19 -5.15 32.18
N SER A 717 -14.22 -5.95 32.65
CA SER A 717 -13.13 -5.44 33.50
C SER A 717 -12.25 -4.40 32.82
N GLY A 718 -12.20 -4.38 31.49
CA GLY A 718 -11.47 -3.38 30.71
C GLY A 718 -12.03 -1.95 30.87
N TYR A 719 -13.23 -1.78 31.45
CA TYR A 719 -13.90 -0.49 31.63
C TYR A 719 -14.03 -0.03 33.09
N VAL A 720 -13.57 -0.81 34.07
CA VAL A 720 -13.73 -0.53 35.51
C VAL A 720 -12.37 -0.30 36.19
N SER A 721 -12.20 0.85 36.84
CA SER A 721 -11.03 1.13 37.70
C SER A 721 -11.42 1.00 39.16
N LEU A 722 -10.77 0.10 39.91
CA LEU A 722 -10.93 0.00 41.36
C LEU A 722 -10.31 1.24 42.04
N ALA A 723 -10.88 1.70 43.16
CA ALA A 723 -10.48 2.94 43.81
C ALA A 723 -9.02 2.92 44.30
N ASP A 724 -8.60 1.80 44.89
CA ASP A 724 -7.24 1.63 45.44
C ASP A 724 -6.28 0.99 44.42
N SER A 725 -6.53 1.13 43.11
CA SER A 725 -5.81 0.40 42.06
C SER A 725 -4.28 0.59 42.07
N ASP A 726 -3.78 1.78 42.47
CA ASP A 726 -2.35 2.06 42.60
C ASP A 726 -1.63 1.13 43.62
N SER A 727 -2.37 0.50 44.54
CA SER A 727 -1.85 -0.47 45.51
C SER A 727 -1.83 -1.91 44.98
N LEU A 728 -2.54 -2.19 43.88
CA LEU A 728 -2.70 -3.52 43.31
C LEU A 728 -1.58 -3.84 42.31
N VAL A 729 -1.46 -5.12 41.96
CA VAL A 729 -0.51 -5.56 40.94
C VAL A 729 -1.13 -5.33 39.56
N HIS A 730 -0.69 -4.30 38.83
CA HIS A 730 -1.07 -4.09 37.44
C HIS A 730 -0.40 -5.13 36.50
N ASP A 731 -0.94 -6.34 36.49
CA ASP A 731 -0.50 -7.40 35.58
C ASP A 731 -1.33 -7.39 34.30
N LEU A 732 -0.68 -7.05 33.18
CA LEU A 732 -1.35 -6.92 31.89
C LEU A 732 -1.88 -8.26 31.33
N ASN A 733 -1.65 -9.40 31.99
CA ASN A 733 -2.42 -10.60 31.67
C ASN A 733 -3.90 -10.53 32.07
N TYR A 734 -4.29 -9.55 32.90
CA TYR A 734 -5.67 -9.22 33.26
C TYR A 734 -6.31 -8.14 32.36
N THR A 735 -5.61 -7.70 31.30
CA THR A 735 -6.20 -6.78 30.30
C THR A 735 -7.30 -7.51 29.52
N ASN A 736 -8.55 -7.04 29.62
CA ASN A 736 -9.67 -7.61 28.87
C ASN A 736 -9.44 -7.46 27.36
N ALA A 737 -9.35 -8.59 26.66
CA ALA A 737 -8.95 -8.68 25.27
C ALA A 737 -9.97 -8.07 24.30
N TYR A 738 -11.26 -8.19 24.61
CA TYR A 738 -12.33 -7.55 23.83
C TYR A 738 -12.23 -6.03 23.94
N ALA A 739 -12.07 -5.49 25.15
CA ALA A 739 -11.94 -4.05 25.36
C ALA A 739 -10.70 -3.50 24.63
N PHE A 740 -9.52 -4.07 24.87
CA PHE A 740 -8.27 -3.61 24.26
C PHE A 740 -8.25 -3.77 22.74
N GLY A 741 -8.74 -4.90 22.21
CA GLY A 741 -8.78 -5.13 20.76
C GLY A 741 -9.77 -4.22 20.04
N THR A 742 -10.97 -4.01 20.62
CA THR A 742 -12.00 -3.07 20.12
C THR A 742 -11.51 -1.63 20.09
N GLU A 743 -10.70 -1.24 21.06
CA GLU A 743 -10.07 0.08 21.08
C GLU A 743 -8.95 0.16 20.04
N LEU A 744 -7.99 -0.77 20.04
CA LEU A 744 -6.83 -0.67 19.15
C LEU A 744 -7.21 -0.64 17.66
N ILE A 745 -8.27 -1.35 17.24
CA ILE A 745 -8.74 -1.31 15.84
C ILE A 745 -9.45 -0.01 15.43
N ARG A 746 -9.72 0.93 16.34
CA ARG A 746 -10.17 2.31 16.01
C ARG A 746 -9.07 3.16 15.39
N TRP A 747 -7.81 2.83 15.64
CA TRP A 747 -6.62 3.53 15.14
C TRP A 747 -6.33 3.19 13.66
N ASN A 748 -7.36 3.36 12.84
CA ASN A 748 -7.46 2.93 11.44
C ASN A 748 -7.58 4.10 10.45
N GLN A 749 -7.39 5.33 10.90
CA GLN A 749 -7.56 6.54 10.12
C GLN A 749 -6.28 7.39 10.03
N ALA A 750 -6.12 8.13 8.93
CA ALA A 750 -5.14 9.21 8.79
C ALA A 750 -5.81 10.41 8.08
N GLY A 751 -5.60 11.63 8.58
CA GLY A 751 -6.28 12.82 8.06
C GLY A 751 -7.83 12.69 8.07
N GLY A 752 -8.39 11.98 9.05
CA GLY A 752 -9.82 11.67 9.16
C GLY A 752 -10.35 10.61 8.17
N ARG A 753 -9.52 10.12 7.23
CA ARG A 753 -9.92 9.10 6.23
C ARG A 753 -9.61 7.70 6.74
N PHE A 754 -10.51 6.75 6.48
CA PHE A 754 -10.32 5.33 6.82
C PHE A 754 -9.33 4.65 5.87
N TYR A 755 -8.46 3.78 6.42
CA TYR A 755 -7.56 2.93 5.65
C TYR A 755 -7.64 1.47 6.13
N ALA A 756 -8.14 0.59 5.26
CA ALA A 756 -8.21 -0.85 5.54
C ALA A 756 -6.84 -1.47 5.88
N GLY A 757 -5.75 -0.94 5.33
CA GLY A 757 -4.38 -1.35 5.68
C GLY A 757 -4.03 -1.09 7.15
N LEU A 758 -4.42 0.08 7.69
CA LEU A 758 -4.25 0.39 9.11
C LEU A 758 -5.16 -0.49 9.98
N PHE A 759 -6.42 -0.68 9.58
CA PHE A 759 -7.35 -1.57 10.29
C PHE A 759 -6.78 -3.00 10.45
N TYR A 760 -6.32 -3.63 9.36
CA TYR A 760 -5.74 -4.98 9.45
C TYR A 760 -4.40 -5.03 10.20
N ARG A 761 -3.62 -3.95 10.21
CA ARG A 761 -2.41 -3.84 11.04
C ARG A 761 -2.74 -3.78 12.53
N ARG A 762 -3.65 -2.89 12.94
CA ARG A 762 -4.14 -2.79 14.33
C ARG A 762 -4.74 -4.11 14.82
N LEU A 763 -5.44 -4.82 13.92
CA LEU A 763 -6.01 -6.13 14.20
C LEU A 763 -4.92 -7.18 14.46
N GLY A 764 -3.89 -7.26 13.62
CA GLY A 764 -2.74 -8.14 13.85
C GLY A 764 -1.98 -7.80 15.15
N GLU A 765 -1.79 -6.51 15.43
CA GLU A 765 -1.17 -6.04 16.68
C GLU A 765 -2.01 -6.43 17.93
N ALA A 766 -3.33 -6.26 17.89
CA ALA A 766 -4.24 -6.71 18.96
C ALA A 766 -4.20 -8.23 19.18
N ASN A 767 -4.12 -9.02 18.10
CA ASN A 767 -4.00 -10.47 18.15
C ASN A 767 -2.68 -10.90 18.83
N VAL A 768 -1.58 -10.22 18.53
CA VAL A 768 -0.30 -10.42 19.23
C VAL A 768 -0.43 -10.03 20.70
N TYR A 769 -0.97 -8.87 21.05
CA TYR A 769 -1.11 -8.41 22.45
C TYR A 769 -1.93 -9.38 23.31
N ASN A 770 -3.10 -9.78 22.82
CA ASN A 770 -4.07 -10.56 23.58
C ASN A 770 -3.69 -12.04 23.67
N TYR A 771 -3.25 -12.63 22.54
CA TYR A 771 -3.14 -14.08 22.38
C TYR A 771 -1.75 -14.57 21.95
N GLY A 772 -0.79 -13.67 21.70
CA GLY A 772 0.51 -14.04 21.13
C GLY A 772 0.42 -14.54 19.69
N ASP A 773 -0.65 -14.16 18.97
CA ASP A 773 -0.96 -14.62 17.63
C ASP A 773 -0.32 -13.69 16.57
N TYR A 774 0.80 -14.14 16.01
CA TYR A 774 1.57 -13.41 14.98
C TYR A 774 1.07 -13.72 13.55
N ASP A 775 -0.09 -14.37 13.37
CA ASP A 775 -0.68 -14.58 12.05
C ASP A 775 -1.26 -13.27 11.50
N ALA A 776 -0.74 -12.80 10.37
CA ALA A 776 -1.18 -11.56 9.69
C ALA A 776 -2.52 -11.74 8.95
N VAL A 777 -3.58 -12.09 9.68
CA VAL A 777 -4.93 -12.33 9.17
C VAL A 777 -5.64 -11.04 8.74
N ARG A 778 -6.49 -11.12 7.71
CA ARG A 778 -7.34 -10.03 7.21
C ARG A 778 -8.83 -10.21 7.56
N TYR A 779 -9.11 -10.80 8.71
CA TYR A 779 -10.45 -10.97 9.25
C TYR A 779 -10.41 -10.94 10.78
N ASN A 780 -11.50 -10.51 11.41
CA ASN A 780 -11.58 -10.36 12.87
C ASN A 780 -11.71 -11.72 13.58
N LYS A 781 -10.56 -12.35 13.83
CA LYS A 781 -10.43 -13.71 14.39
C LYS A 781 -10.95 -13.86 15.83
N TYR A 782 -11.05 -12.77 16.59
CA TYR A 782 -11.34 -12.77 18.03
C TYR A 782 -12.54 -11.91 18.45
N GLY A 783 -13.39 -11.47 17.50
CA GLY A 783 -14.70 -10.90 17.81
C GLY A 783 -14.70 -9.49 18.41
N TYR A 784 -13.65 -8.68 18.20
CA TYR A 784 -13.63 -7.27 18.62
C TYR A 784 -14.76 -6.47 17.95
N ALA A 785 -15.36 -5.47 18.61
CA ALA A 785 -16.42 -4.68 17.98
C ALA A 785 -15.86 -3.73 16.91
N TYR A 786 -16.44 -3.78 15.71
CA TYR A 786 -16.02 -2.92 14.61
C TYR A 786 -16.37 -1.45 14.88
N PRO A 787 -15.43 -0.51 14.68
CA PRO A 787 -15.72 0.92 14.77
C PRO A 787 -16.55 1.39 13.56
N PRO A 788 -17.34 2.48 13.68
CA PRO A 788 -18.15 3.00 12.57
C PRO A 788 -17.34 3.29 11.29
N SER A 789 -16.08 3.70 11.42
CA SER A 789 -15.16 3.92 10.30
C SER A 789 -14.85 2.66 9.47
N ALA A 790 -15.02 1.47 10.05
CA ALA A 790 -14.77 0.17 9.44
C ALA A 790 -16.07 -0.62 9.15
N SER A 791 -17.24 0.02 9.21
CA SER A 791 -18.57 -0.59 8.95
C SER A 791 -18.74 -1.17 7.53
N SER A 792 -17.83 -0.88 6.60
CA SER A 792 -17.75 -1.51 5.28
C SER A 792 -17.00 -2.84 5.26
N LEU A 793 -16.44 -3.29 6.40
CA LEU A 793 -15.66 -4.51 6.56
C LEU A 793 -16.26 -5.52 7.57
N SER A 794 -17.44 -5.24 8.12
CA SER A 794 -18.19 -6.08 9.07
C SER A 794 -19.19 -7.00 8.37
#